data_AF-A0A3M7MDR4-F1
#
_entry.id   AF-A0A3M7MDR4-F1
#
_cell.length_a   1.000
_cell.length_b   1.000
_cell.length_c   1.000
_cell.angle_alpha   90.00
_cell.angle_beta   90.00
_cell.angle_gamma   90.00
#
_symmetry.space_group_name_H-M   'P 1'
#
loop_
_entity.id
_entity.type
_entity.pdbx_description
1 polymer ?
#
loop_
_entity_poly.entity_id
_entity_poly.type
_entity_poly.pdbx_seq_one_letter_code
_entity_poly.pdbx_strand_id
1 'polypeptide(L)'
;MGVGDTSIRSSERPEAGSVNIQLGKFPPSSKNDSVDAHKVANEVLSRFNDALSKQDHSSIAELFSKDDSYWRDHLALTWNLRTIKGNAAIKEYLDSSQVRLEKIEVNKSTNYRAPKFGAIDILGDVKGINFFVTFETSIGRGDGVMNLAEDNGQWKIFTLYTLLKELKGHEEPLGHRRTKGVKHGGDPARKTWKEKRDAENEEIDPTVLILGAGQGGLTVAARLKMLGIPALMVDQNERVGDNWRKRYRQLVLHDPVWYDHLPYVPFPEHWPVFTPKDKLAEFFEAYVTLLELNVWTSTSLKSTSWDENTKRWTVIVERRLPDGACQTRTLHPKHIVQATGHSGEKNFPKIKGIETFKGDRLCHSSEHPGANPESKGRKAVVVGCCNSGHDIAQDFFEKGYDITIVQRSTTCVVSSEAITDIGNKGLYDQDSPPVDDADLTFWSLPSELLKTQQTKVTKIQAEHDKSIHDGLRKAGFQIDSGPMDSGLLIKYFQRGGGYYIDVGASQLIIDGKIKVKQGQEIAQILPNGIEFADGDKIEADEIVFATGYQNMRTQARKIFGDDVADRVSDVWGFNEEGEFRTMWQKSGHPGLWFMGGNLALSRYYSRILALQIKAIEEALALLFFSHVRGPKEASTLFCTMSGKSQVILVVGGTSGIGYSITQSILSSRHLPLNAKVIAFGLIDSTVKLEFTKQQRERLRIVEGDVTVDEDRELAVRTCFNVFGRLDTLVYCAGIITPIQTFEKLNIDSIKKSFDVNVFGAMSMVQLTLPHLRASRTSHPLNVGRGKVIILTSTCDSTVTYHGWMPYCTTKAALTRFVSCLAHEEPLLSVQGVYPKLTRTKMIDGLVEGKYRGVMADHEIERFRIWDEMGDEIVEPPERCGEAVAKMALGLFEGGKSGETLYYDKHVPQKIEGT
;
A
#
# COMPACT_ATOMS: atom_id res chain seq x y z
N MET A 1 20.81 2.32 3.53
CA MET A 1 20.15 1.08 3.95
C MET A 1 18.85 1.48 4.62
N GLY A 2 17.70 0.96 4.20
CA GLY A 2 16.57 0.92 5.12
C GLY A 2 17.04 0.05 6.28
N VAL A 3 17.29 0.66 7.43
CA VAL A 3 17.61 -0.08 8.65
C VAL A 3 16.30 -0.76 9.04
N GLY A 4 15.95 -1.85 8.37
CA GLY A 4 14.90 -2.73 8.83
C GLY A 4 15.27 -3.12 10.25
N ASP A 5 14.29 -3.07 11.16
CA ASP A 5 14.50 -3.32 12.57
C ASP A 5 15.36 -4.58 12.76
N THR A 6 16.58 -4.38 13.26
CA THR A 6 17.53 -5.46 13.47
C THR A 6 17.06 -6.42 14.56
N SER A 7 16.06 -6.04 15.36
CA SER A 7 15.38 -6.89 16.34
C SER A 7 14.62 -8.05 15.70
N ILE A 8 14.16 -7.89 14.45
CA ILE A 8 13.40 -8.91 13.72
C ILE A 8 14.38 -9.80 12.94
N ARG A 9 14.23 -11.12 13.04
CA ARG A 9 15.04 -12.09 12.26
C ARG A 9 14.89 -11.84 10.76
N SER A 10 15.96 -11.99 9.99
CA SER A 10 15.92 -11.77 8.53
C SER A 10 14.88 -12.61 7.80
N SER A 11 14.54 -13.80 8.31
CA SER A 11 13.48 -14.66 7.78
C SER A 11 12.08 -14.07 7.93
N GLU A 12 11.85 -13.23 8.95
CA GLU A 12 10.54 -12.68 9.32
C GLU A 12 10.30 -11.26 8.83
N ARG A 13 11.32 -10.60 8.26
CA ARG A 13 11.21 -9.19 7.83
C ARG A 13 10.32 -9.06 6.58
N PRO A 14 9.16 -8.41 6.66
CA PRO A 14 8.39 -8.07 5.47
C PRO A 14 9.04 -6.89 4.73
N GLU A 15 8.60 -6.64 3.50
CA GLU A 15 8.87 -5.37 2.81
C GLU A 15 8.30 -4.20 3.62
N ALA A 16 8.93 -3.02 3.55
CA ALA A 16 8.48 -1.85 4.31
C ALA A 16 6.98 -1.55 4.06
N GLY A 17 6.21 -1.45 5.16
CA GLY A 17 4.76 -1.24 5.19
C GLY A 17 3.90 -2.48 4.87
N SER A 18 4.52 -3.63 4.57
CA SER A 18 3.82 -4.90 4.42
C SER A 18 3.69 -5.59 5.78
N VAL A 19 2.70 -6.48 5.91
CA VAL A 19 2.40 -7.18 7.16
C VAL A 19 2.85 -8.65 7.13
N ASN A 20 3.18 -9.17 8.31
CA ASN A 20 3.34 -10.61 8.47
C ASN A 20 1.97 -11.28 8.68
N ILE A 21 1.35 -11.78 7.61
CA ILE A 21 0.02 -12.41 7.67
C ILE A 21 0.05 -13.61 8.63
N GLN A 22 -1.00 -13.78 9.43
CA GLN A 22 -1.14 -14.88 10.38
C GLN A 22 -1.49 -16.21 9.69
N LEU A 23 -1.31 -17.33 10.42
CA LEU A 23 -1.74 -18.63 9.93
C LEU A 23 -3.26 -18.75 10.03
N GLY A 24 -3.91 -19.04 8.91
CA GLY A 24 -5.34 -19.29 8.85
C GLY A 24 -5.70 -20.70 9.34
N LYS A 25 -6.97 -20.88 9.72
CA LYS A 25 -7.48 -22.15 10.24
C LYS A 25 -8.40 -22.81 9.23
N PHE A 26 -8.10 -24.07 8.92
CA PHE A 26 -8.99 -24.91 8.11
C PHE A 26 -10.08 -25.55 8.99
N PRO A 27 -11.27 -25.82 8.43
CA PRO A 27 -12.31 -26.56 9.12
C PRO A 27 -11.89 -28.02 9.33
N PRO A 28 -12.52 -28.75 10.26
CA PRO A 28 -12.37 -30.20 10.34
C PRO A 28 -12.74 -30.88 9.02
N SER A 29 -12.03 -31.95 8.66
CA SER A 29 -12.38 -32.76 7.48
C SER A 29 -13.77 -33.37 7.65
N SER A 30 -14.60 -33.23 6.61
CA SER A 30 -15.86 -33.94 6.52
C SER A 30 -15.63 -35.46 6.48
N LYS A 31 -16.54 -36.20 7.12
CA LYS A 31 -16.57 -37.67 7.11
C LYS A 31 -17.66 -38.24 6.20
N ASN A 32 -18.46 -37.39 5.56
CA ASN A 32 -19.59 -37.80 4.73
C ASN A 32 -19.16 -38.03 3.28
N ASP A 33 -18.52 -39.17 3.02
CA ASP A 33 -18.05 -39.56 1.69
C ASP A 33 -19.17 -39.97 0.71
N SER A 34 -20.38 -40.22 1.23
CA SER A 34 -21.57 -40.55 0.43
C SER A 34 -22.41 -39.32 0.00
N VAL A 35 -21.93 -38.11 0.24
CA VAL A 35 -22.69 -36.88 -0.03
C VAL A 35 -22.88 -36.64 -1.53
N ASP A 36 -24.10 -36.30 -1.93
CA ASP A 36 -24.38 -35.76 -3.27
C ASP A 36 -23.93 -34.29 -3.34
N ALA A 37 -22.70 -34.08 -3.81
CA ALA A 37 -22.10 -32.75 -3.92
C ALA A 37 -22.90 -31.80 -4.81
N HIS A 38 -23.55 -32.30 -5.87
CA HIS A 38 -24.36 -31.48 -6.76
C HIS A 38 -25.63 -30.99 -6.05
N LYS A 39 -26.30 -31.88 -5.33
CA LYS A 39 -27.50 -31.53 -4.56
C LYS A 39 -27.17 -30.45 -3.52
N VAL A 40 -26.12 -30.66 -2.72
CA VAL A 40 -25.72 -29.70 -1.68
C VAL A 40 -25.33 -28.34 -2.27
N ALA A 41 -24.51 -28.32 -3.33
CA ALA A 41 -24.11 -27.07 -3.98
C ALA A 41 -25.33 -26.29 -4.51
N ASN A 42 -26.30 -26.96 -5.13
CA ASN A 42 -27.52 -26.34 -5.63
C ASN A 42 -28.41 -25.81 -4.48
N GLU A 43 -28.53 -26.54 -3.37
CA GLU A 43 -29.29 -26.09 -2.19
C GLU A 43 -28.68 -24.84 -1.56
N VAL A 44 -27.35 -24.81 -1.38
CA VAL A 44 -26.64 -23.63 -0.84
C VAL A 44 -26.80 -22.44 -1.77
N LEU A 45 -26.57 -22.61 -3.08
CA LEU A 45 -26.73 -21.53 -4.06
C LEU A 45 -28.19 -21.08 -4.20
N SER A 46 -29.16 -21.97 -4.06
CA SER A 46 -30.59 -21.59 -4.09
C SER A 46 -30.92 -20.66 -2.92
N ARG A 47 -30.46 -20.99 -1.70
CA ARG A 47 -30.61 -20.11 -0.53
C ARG A 47 -29.85 -18.80 -0.69
N PHE A 48 -28.64 -18.86 -1.26
CA PHE A 48 -27.82 -17.67 -1.53
C PHE A 48 -28.54 -16.72 -2.50
N ASN A 49 -29.05 -17.23 -3.62
CA ASN A 49 -29.77 -16.42 -4.62
C ASN A 49 -31.13 -15.93 -4.11
N ASP A 50 -31.85 -16.71 -3.31
CA ASP A 50 -33.08 -16.26 -2.66
C ASP A 50 -32.81 -15.07 -1.75
N ALA A 51 -31.77 -15.14 -0.91
CA ALA A 51 -31.34 -14.04 -0.05
C ALA A 51 -30.85 -12.82 -0.86
N LEU A 52 -30.10 -13.03 -1.96
CA LEU A 52 -29.72 -11.95 -2.89
C LEU A 52 -30.96 -11.24 -3.45
N SER A 53 -31.97 -11.98 -3.90
CA SER A 53 -33.19 -11.42 -4.49
C SER A 53 -33.98 -10.55 -3.50
N LYS A 54 -33.88 -10.88 -2.21
CA LYS A 54 -34.51 -10.16 -1.09
C LYS A 54 -33.62 -9.07 -0.50
N GLN A 55 -32.38 -8.94 -0.97
CA GLN A 55 -31.34 -8.07 -0.37
C GLN A 55 -31.11 -8.36 1.12
N ASP A 56 -31.25 -9.62 1.51
CA ASP A 56 -31.06 -10.07 2.88
C ASP A 56 -29.61 -10.51 3.10
N HIS A 57 -28.74 -9.54 3.35
CA HIS A 57 -27.32 -9.77 3.59
C HIS A 57 -27.05 -10.59 4.87
N SER A 58 -27.99 -10.56 5.84
CA SER A 58 -27.87 -11.36 7.07
C SER A 58 -28.01 -12.84 6.75
N SER A 59 -29.05 -13.21 5.98
CA SER A 59 -29.24 -14.57 5.51
C SER A 59 -28.08 -15.08 4.63
N ILE A 60 -27.47 -14.21 3.81
CA ILE A 60 -26.26 -14.59 3.05
C ILE A 60 -25.11 -14.89 3.99
N ALA A 61 -24.83 -14.01 4.96
CA ALA A 61 -23.76 -14.20 5.91
C ALA A 61 -23.94 -15.47 6.77
N GLU A 62 -25.18 -15.82 7.13
CA GLU A 62 -25.48 -17.06 7.87
C GLU A 62 -25.14 -18.35 7.10
N LEU A 63 -25.00 -18.30 5.77
CA LEU A 63 -24.51 -19.43 4.97
C LEU A 63 -23.01 -19.68 5.17
N PHE A 64 -22.26 -18.71 5.70
CA PHE A 64 -20.85 -18.85 6.01
C PHE A 64 -20.63 -19.39 7.43
N SER A 65 -19.53 -20.10 7.64
CA SER A 65 -19.08 -20.44 9.00
C SER A 65 -18.78 -19.16 9.80
N LYS A 66 -19.01 -19.18 11.11
CA LYS A 66 -19.06 -17.94 11.92
C LYS A 66 -17.77 -17.13 11.91
N ASP A 67 -16.66 -17.74 12.36
CA ASP A 67 -15.41 -17.02 12.64
C ASP A 67 -14.30 -17.29 11.60
N ASP A 68 -14.18 -18.56 11.15
CA ASP A 68 -13.12 -19.04 10.25
C ASP A 68 -13.62 -19.26 8.82
N SER A 69 -14.41 -18.32 8.27
CA SER A 69 -14.84 -18.32 6.86
C SER A 69 -14.32 -17.10 6.12
N TYR A 70 -14.26 -17.17 4.79
CA TYR A 70 -13.67 -16.12 3.97
C TYR A 70 -14.50 -15.81 2.73
N TRP A 71 -14.61 -14.52 2.40
CA TRP A 71 -14.96 -14.07 1.06
C TRP A 71 -13.79 -13.26 0.50
N ARG A 72 -13.11 -13.80 -0.51
CA ARG A 72 -12.08 -13.10 -1.28
C ARG A 72 -12.69 -12.53 -2.57
N ASP A 73 -12.64 -11.21 -2.73
CA ASP A 73 -13.24 -10.51 -3.87
C ASP A 73 -12.20 -9.72 -4.67
N HIS A 74 -12.06 -10.09 -5.95
CA HIS A 74 -11.28 -9.38 -6.94
C HIS A 74 -12.22 -8.71 -7.94
N LEU A 75 -12.63 -7.49 -7.56
CA LEU A 75 -13.39 -6.54 -8.36
C LEU A 75 -14.88 -6.86 -8.59
N ALA A 76 -15.47 -7.88 -7.97
CA ALA A 76 -16.88 -8.17 -8.22
C ALA A 76 -17.80 -7.15 -7.54
N LEU A 77 -17.57 -6.85 -6.26
CA LEU A 77 -18.47 -6.01 -5.46
C LEU A 77 -17.90 -4.62 -5.16
N THR A 78 -16.57 -4.49 -5.21
CA THR A 78 -15.87 -3.22 -5.01
C THR A 78 -14.70 -3.06 -5.97
N TRP A 79 -14.28 -1.82 -6.26
CA TRP A 79 -13.08 -1.55 -7.07
C TRP A 79 -11.75 -1.66 -6.31
N ASN A 80 -11.70 -2.51 -5.29
CA ASN A 80 -10.51 -2.81 -4.50
C ASN A 80 -10.40 -4.34 -4.37
N LEU A 81 -9.18 -4.86 -4.22
CA LEU A 81 -8.98 -6.26 -3.88
C LEU A 81 -9.24 -6.45 -2.39
N ARG A 82 -10.14 -7.37 -2.04
CA ARG A 82 -10.58 -7.58 -0.64
C ARG A 82 -10.50 -9.05 -0.25
N THR A 83 -10.12 -9.31 1.00
CA THR A 83 -10.31 -10.61 1.65
C THR A 83 -11.00 -10.37 2.99
N ILE A 84 -12.25 -10.80 3.09
CA ILE A 84 -13.11 -10.58 4.26
C ILE A 84 -13.20 -11.87 5.06
N LYS A 85 -12.92 -11.79 6.36
CA LYS A 85 -12.92 -12.94 7.27
C LYS A 85 -14.06 -12.88 8.27
N GLY A 86 -14.79 -13.98 8.39
CA GLY A 86 -15.91 -14.15 9.33
C GLY A 86 -17.22 -13.59 8.79
N ASN A 87 -18.33 -14.22 9.19
CA ASN A 87 -19.63 -13.92 8.61
C ASN A 87 -20.13 -12.50 8.92
N ALA A 88 -19.83 -11.97 10.11
CA ALA A 88 -20.22 -10.62 10.51
C ALA A 88 -19.56 -9.56 9.61
N ALA A 89 -18.27 -9.73 9.30
CA ALA A 89 -17.56 -8.83 8.40
C ALA A 89 -18.04 -9.00 6.95
N ILE A 90 -18.40 -10.22 6.53
CA ILE A 90 -19.01 -10.47 5.21
C ILE A 90 -20.35 -9.73 5.07
N LYS A 91 -21.17 -9.72 6.12
CA LYS A 91 -22.42 -8.96 6.15
C LYS A 91 -22.17 -7.46 5.99
N GLU A 92 -21.22 -6.89 6.75
CA GLU A 92 -20.82 -5.48 6.64
C GLU A 92 -20.27 -5.15 5.24
N TYR A 93 -19.50 -6.07 4.66
CA TYR A 93 -18.97 -5.93 3.32
C TYR A 93 -20.08 -5.90 2.26
N LEU A 94 -21.08 -6.78 2.36
CA LEU A 94 -22.24 -6.76 1.48
C LEU A 94 -23.07 -5.48 1.62
N ASP A 95 -23.30 -5.01 2.85
CA ASP A 95 -24.04 -3.76 3.11
C ASP A 95 -23.34 -2.52 2.53
N SER A 96 -22.01 -2.53 2.52
CA SER A 96 -21.18 -1.42 2.04
C SER A 96 -20.72 -1.57 0.59
N SER A 97 -21.09 -2.67 -0.07
CA SER A 97 -20.68 -2.96 -1.45
C SER A 97 -21.28 -1.96 -2.44
N GLN A 98 -20.45 -1.51 -3.39
CA GLN A 98 -20.84 -0.51 -4.38
C GLN A 98 -21.56 -1.14 -5.56
N VAL A 99 -21.25 -2.40 -5.84
CA VAL A 99 -21.77 -3.18 -6.94
C VAL A 99 -22.63 -4.29 -6.37
N ARG A 100 -23.86 -4.42 -6.90
CA ARG A 100 -24.80 -5.43 -6.44
C ARG A 100 -24.51 -6.76 -7.14
N LEU A 101 -24.31 -7.81 -6.36
CA LEU A 101 -24.33 -9.18 -6.85
C LEU A 101 -25.78 -9.56 -7.19
N GLU A 102 -26.03 -9.98 -8.42
CA GLU A 102 -27.40 -10.26 -8.90
C GLU A 102 -27.68 -11.75 -8.93
N LYS A 103 -26.67 -12.56 -9.27
CA LYS A 103 -26.82 -14.00 -9.44
C LYS A 103 -25.50 -14.72 -9.26
N ILE A 104 -25.55 -15.92 -8.70
CA ILE A 104 -24.41 -16.85 -8.61
C ILE A 104 -24.86 -18.28 -8.93
N GLU A 105 -24.13 -18.99 -9.77
CA GLU A 105 -24.49 -20.33 -10.26
C GLU A 105 -23.28 -21.24 -10.33
N VAL A 106 -23.52 -22.56 -10.27
CA VAL A 106 -22.47 -23.55 -10.56
C VAL A 106 -21.98 -23.35 -11.99
N ASN A 107 -20.66 -23.28 -12.15
CA ASN A 107 -20.05 -23.27 -13.47
C ASN A 107 -20.02 -24.71 -14.04
N LYS A 108 -20.80 -24.92 -15.10
CA LYS A 108 -20.95 -26.23 -15.75
C LYS A 108 -20.16 -26.35 -17.07
N SER A 109 -19.19 -25.46 -17.32
CA SER A 109 -18.47 -25.42 -18.58
C SER A 109 -17.55 -26.63 -18.80
N THR A 110 -17.02 -27.21 -17.72
CA THR A 110 -16.19 -28.42 -17.75
C THR A 110 -16.49 -29.32 -16.55
N ASN A 111 -16.17 -30.62 -16.67
CA ASN A 111 -16.30 -31.57 -15.55
C ASN A 111 -15.36 -31.21 -14.38
N TYR A 112 -14.20 -30.60 -14.66
CA TYR A 112 -13.25 -30.17 -13.62
C TYR A 112 -13.86 -29.14 -12.66
N ARG A 113 -14.74 -28.28 -13.20
CA ARG A 113 -15.40 -27.17 -12.50
C ARG A 113 -16.66 -27.57 -11.71
N ALA A 114 -17.17 -28.78 -11.93
CA ALA A 114 -18.39 -29.27 -11.30
C ALA A 114 -18.23 -29.54 -9.78
N PRO A 115 -19.33 -29.50 -9.00
CA PRO A 115 -19.37 -29.94 -7.60
C PRO A 115 -18.79 -31.33 -7.38
N LYS A 116 -17.74 -31.38 -6.57
CA LYS A 116 -17.07 -32.61 -6.17
C LYS A 116 -16.80 -32.61 -4.67
N PHE A 117 -17.08 -33.73 -4.02
CA PHE A 117 -16.58 -34.00 -2.69
C PHE A 117 -15.11 -34.41 -2.79
N GLY A 118 -14.22 -33.76 -2.05
CA GLY A 118 -12.79 -33.98 -2.17
C GLY A 118 -11.99 -33.00 -1.33
N ALA A 119 -10.70 -32.91 -1.63
CA ALA A 119 -9.79 -31.98 -0.97
C ALA A 119 -10.24 -30.52 -1.17
N ILE A 120 -10.31 -29.77 -0.08
CA ILE A 120 -10.45 -28.31 -0.08
C ILE A 120 -9.16 -27.62 0.41
N ASP A 121 -8.10 -28.40 0.59
CA ASP A 121 -6.74 -27.95 0.87
C ASP A 121 -5.72 -28.59 -0.09
N ILE A 122 -4.51 -28.00 -0.19
CA ILE A 122 -3.47 -28.43 -1.16
C ILE A 122 -3.04 -29.89 -0.96
N LEU A 123 -2.91 -30.37 0.29
CA LEU A 123 -2.41 -31.73 0.59
C LEU A 123 -3.53 -32.77 0.75
N GLY A 124 -4.80 -32.36 0.72
CA GLY A 124 -5.94 -33.27 0.86
C GLY A 124 -6.21 -33.74 2.29
N ASP A 125 -5.66 -33.06 3.30
CA ASP A 125 -5.94 -33.36 4.71
C ASP A 125 -7.38 -33.00 5.11
N VAL A 126 -8.01 -32.08 4.37
CA VAL A 126 -9.34 -31.55 4.67
C VAL A 126 -10.27 -31.82 3.50
N LYS A 127 -11.27 -32.67 3.75
CA LYS A 127 -12.32 -32.96 2.77
C LYS A 127 -13.54 -32.06 2.97
N GLY A 128 -14.08 -31.58 1.86
CA GLY A 128 -15.29 -30.80 1.76
C GLY A 128 -15.87 -30.88 0.34
N ILE A 129 -16.69 -29.91 -0.04
CA ILE A 129 -17.22 -29.81 -1.41
C ILE A 129 -16.57 -28.59 -2.08
N ASN A 130 -15.88 -28.80 -3.20
CA ASN A 130 -15.29 -27.75 -4.03
C ASN A 130 -16.01 -27.65 -5.37
N PHE A 131 -16.23 -26.43 -5.86
CA PHE A 131 -16.71 -26.17 -7.21
C PHE A 131 -16.43 -24.76 -7.66
N PHE A 132 -16.55 -24.56 -8.96
CA PHE A 132 -16.46 -23.24 -9.57
C PHE A 132 -17.86 -22.65 -9.72
N VAL A 133 -17.92 -21.34 -9.64
CA VAL A 133 -19.13 -20.56 -9.84
C VAL A 133 -18.96 -19.57 -10.98
N THR A 134 -20.04 -19.26 -11.67
CA THR A 134 -20.16 -18.03 -12.44
C THR A 134 -21.06 -17.07 -11.67
N PHE A 135 -20.79 -15.79 -11.78
CA PHE A 135 -21.65 -14.78 -11.18
C PHE A 135 -21.91 -13.62 -12.12
N GLU A 136 -23.01 -12.93 -11.87
CA GLU A 136 -23.40 -11.71 -12.56
C GLU A 136 -23.64 -10.61 -11.52
N THR A 137 -23.10 -9.43 -11.79
CA THR A 137 -23.31 -8.22 -11.00
C THR A 137 -24.04 -7.17 -11.84
N SER A 138 -24.45 -6.07 -11.21
CA SER A 138 -25.08 -4.96 -11.93
C SER A 138 -24.22 -4.37 -13.06
N ILE A 139 -22.89 -4.57 -13.04
CA ILE A 139 -21.95 -3.99 -14.01
C ILE A 139 -21.23 -5.01 -14.89
N GLY A 140 -21.22 -6.30 -14.54
CA GLY A 140 -20.30 -7.25 -15.17
C GLY A 140 -20.57 -8.71 -14.84
N ARG A 141 -19.70 -9.58 -15.34
CA ARG A 141 -19.75 -11.03 -15.13
C ARG A 141 -18.37 -11.57 -14.76
N GLY A 142 -18.37 -12.66 -14.01
CA GLY A 142 -17.14 -13.22 -13.49
C GLY A 142 -17.21 -14.72 -13.20
N ASP A 143 -16.04 -15.24 -12.85
CA ASP A 143 -15.82 -16.61 -12.40
C ASP A 143 -15.44 -16.60 -10.92
N GLY A 144 -15.64 -17.71 -10.23
CA GLY A 144 -15.28 -17.85 -8.83
C GLY A 144 -15.07 -19.29 -8.42
N VAL A 145 -14.66 -19.50 -7.17
CA VAL A 145 -14.49 -20.82 -6.55
C VAL A 145 -15.17 -20.80 -5.19
N MET A 146 -15.92 -21.85 -4.88
CA MET A 146 -16.59 -22.03 -3.60
C MET A 146 -16.15 -23.35 -2.95
N ASN A 147 -15.76 -23.27 -1.68
CA ASN A 147 -15.51 -24.44 -0.84
C ASN A 147 -16.55 -24.48 0.28
N LEU A 148 -17.21 -25.62 0.43
CA LEU A 148 -18.13 -25.91 1.52
C LEU A 148 -17.50 -26.89 2.51
N ALA A 149 -17.77 -26.66 3.79
CA ALA A 149 -17.39 -27.54 4.88
C ALA A 149 -18.58 -27.83 5.80
N GLU A 150 -18.50 -28.93 6.54
CA GLU A 150 -19.50 -29.24 7.57
C GLU A 150 -19.25 -28.40 8.83
N ASP A 151 -20.28 -27.69 9.26
CA ASP A 151 -20.33 -26.95 10.53
C ASP A 151 -21.61 -27.39 11.27
N ASN A 152 -21.44 -28.08 12.40
CA ASN A 152 -22.54 -28.60 13.23
C ASN A 152 -23.58 -29.42 12.44
N GLY A 153 -23.12 -30.27 11.51
CA GLY A 153 -23.97 -31.14 10.69
C GLY A 153 -24.66 -30.44 9.53
N GLN A 154 -24.31 -29.18 9.24
CA GLN A 154 -24.80 -28.43 8.08
C GLN A 154 -23.65 -28.07 7.14
N TRP A 155 -23.93 -28.06 5.84
CA TRP A 155 -22.98 -27.57 4.85
C TRP A 155 -23.00 -26.03 4.82
N LYS A 156 -21.84 -25.43 5.09
CA LYS A 156 -21.64 -23.99 5.07
C LYS A 156 -20.50 -23.59 4.16
N ILE A 157 -20.53 -22.35 3.70
CA ILE A 157 -19.46 -21.76 2.91
C ILE A 157 -18.27 -21.54 3.83
N PHE A 158 -17.16 -22.20 3.50
CA PHE A 158 -15.87 -21.98 4.12
C PHE A 158 -15.12 -20.86 3.39
N THR A 159 -15.00 -20.95 2.07
CA THR A 159 -14.44 -19.87 1.25
C THR A 159 -15.31 -19.62 0.03
N LEU A 160 -15.56 -18.34 -0.27
CA LEU A 160 -16.07 -17.86 -1.55
C LEU A 160 -15.04 -16.94 -2.19
N TYR A 161 -14.69 -17.22 -3.43
CA TYR A 161 -13.85 -16.37 -4.25
C TYR A 161 -14.64 -15.83 -5.45
N THR A 162 -14.55 -14.53 -5.72
CA THR A 162 -15.18 -13.87 -6.87
C THR A 162 -14.16 -13.05 -7.67
N LEU A 163 -14.02 -13.35 -8.97
CA LEU A 163 -13.17 -12.61 -9.92
C LEU A 163 -14.02 -12.00 -11.03
N LEU A 164 -14.04 -10.68 -11.14
CA LEU A 164 -14.64 -10.02 -12.30
C LEU A 164 -13.81 -10.33 -13.56
N LYS A 165 -14.48 -10.77 -14.64
CA LYS A 165 -13.81 -11.07 -15.92
C LYS A 165 -14.16 -10.13 -17.04
N GLU A 166 -15.37 -9.60 -17.06
CA GLU A 166 -15.85 -8.70 -18.09
C GLU A 166 -16.82 -7.66 -17.52
N LEU A 167 -16.93 -6.54 -18.24
CA LEU A 167 -17.91 -5.48 -17.99
C LEU A 167 -19.02 -5.60 -19.03
N LYS A 168 -20.27 -5.55 -18.58
CA LYS A 168 -21.46 -5.58 -19.44
C LYS A 168 -21.40 -4.39 -20.42
N GLY A 169 -21.59 -4.65 -21.71
CA GLY A 169 -21.53 -3.62 -22.76
C GLY A 169 -20.11 -3.24 -23.21
N HIS A 170 -19.07 -3.78 -22.56
CA HIS A 170 -17.68 -3.57 -22.93
C HIS A 170 -16.92 -4.91 -23.02
N GLU A 171 -17.61 -5.95 -23.47
CA GLU A 171 -17.04 -7.28 -23.61
C GLU A 171 -15.98 -7.32 -24.72
N GLU A 172 -14.97 -8.18 -24.56
CA GLU A 172 -13.89 -8.34 -25.54
C GLU A 172 -14.44 -8.74 -26.93
N PRO A 173 -13.82 -8.32 -28.05
CA PRO A 173 -14.29 -8.55 -29.41
C PRO A 173 -14.01 -9.99 -29.89
N LEU A 174 -14.49 -10.99 -29.14
CA LEU A 174 -14.31 -12.42 -29.40
C LEU A 174 -15.51 -13.05 -30.11
N GLY A 175 -15.27 -14.19 -30.78
CA GLY A 175 -16.33 -14.96 -31.45
C GLY A 175 -17.17 -14.12 -32.43
N HIS A 176 -18.47 -14.02 -32.18
CA HIS A 176 -19.40 -13.22 -32.99
C HIS A 176 -19.19 -11.69 -32.90
N ARG A 177 -18.39 -11.20 -31.94
CA ARG A 177 -18.04 -9.78 -31.77
C ARG A 177 -16.75 -9.38 -32.49
N ARG A 178 -16.09 -10.32 -33.20
CA ARG A 178 -14.84 -10.05 -33.92
C ARG A 178 -15.00 -8.92 -34.95
N THR A 179 -13.96 -8.09 -35.05
CA THR A 179 -13.86 -7.08 -36.10
C THR A 179 -13.80 -7.75 -37.47
N LYS A 180 -14.57 -7.26 -38.44
CA LYS A 180 -14.72 -7.87 -39.77
C LYS A 180 -13.49 -7.78 -40.69
N GLY A 181 -12.42 -7.08 -40.28
CA GLY A 181 -11.19 -6.89 -41.07
C GLY A 181 -11.34 -5.94 -42.27
N VAL A 182 -12.44 -6.04 -43.01
CA VAL A 182 -12.76 -5.25 -44.20
C VAL A 182 -14.27 -4.96 -44.29
N LYS A 183 -14.62 -3.81 -44.87
CA LYS A 183 -16.00 -3.51 -45.31
C LYS A 183 -16.10 -3.81 -46.80
N HIS A 184 -16.90 -4.81 -47.19
CA HIS A 184 -17.13 -5.14 -48.61
C HIS A 184 -17.79 -3.96 -49.36
N GLY A 185 -17.46 -3.80 -50.65
CA GLY A 185 -17.91 -2.70 -51.52
C GLY A 185 -16.75 -1.94 -52.17
N GLY A 186 -17.03 -0.89 -52.94
CA GLY A 186 -16.04 0.06 -53.43
C GLY A 186 -15.99 1.29 -52.54
N ASP A 187 -14.80 1.67 -52.05
CA ASP A 187 -14.57 2.88 -51.27
C ASP A 187 -13.25 3.50 -51.72
N PRO A 188 -13.27 4.61 -52.50
CA PRO A 188 -12.07 5.27 -52.99
C PRO A 188 -11.14 5.81 -51.89
N ALA A 189 -11.64 6.00 -50.66
CA ALA A 189 -10.85 6.47 -49.51
C ALA A 189 -10.35 5.32 -48.62
N ARG A 190 -10.50 4.07 -49.05
CA ARG A 190 -10.16 2.88 -48.26
C ARG A 190 -8.65 2.82 -47.97
N LYS A 191 -8.31 2.89 -46.69
CA LYS A 191 -7.01 2.45 -46.17
C LYS A 191 -6.96 0.93 -46.07
N THR A 192 -5.84 0.36 -46.48
CA THR A 192 -5.45 -1.04 -46.23
C THR A 192 -5.32 -1.31 -44.72
N TRP A 193 -5.31 -2.58 -44.33
CA TRP A 193 -5.09 -2.96 -42.94
C TRP A 193 -3.75 -2.44 -42.42
N LYS A 194 -2.70 -2.55 -43.24
CA LYS A 194 -1.37 -2.04 -42.92
C LYS A 194 -1.36 -0.52 -42.69
N GLU A 195 -1.96 0.27 -43.58
CA GLU A 195 -2.01 1.74 -43.40
C GLU A 195 -2.78 2.14 -42.15
N LYS A 196 -3.85 1.40 -41.78
CA LYS A 196 -4.56 1.63 -40.52
C LYS A 196 -3.70 1.28 -39.31
N ARG A 197 -3.00 0.15 -39.36
CA ARG A 197 -2.12 -0.30 -38.28
C ARG A 197 -0.95 0.65 -38.07
N ASP A 198 -0.31 1.08 -39.16
CA ASP A 198 0.83 2.02 -39.12
C ASP A 198 0.37 3.37 -38.54
N ALA A 199 -0.78 3.90 -38.97
CA ALA A 199 -1.35 5.13 -38.40
C ALA A 199 -1.74 4.97 -36.93
N GLU A 200 -2.36 3.83 -36.55
CA GLU A 200 -2.69 3.53 -35.14
C GLU A 200 -1.45 3.50 -34.24
N ASN A 201 -0.27 3.11 -34.76
CA ASN A 201 0.95 3.11 -33.95
C ASN A 201 1.66 4.47 -33.93
N GLU A 202 1.76 5.15 -35.06
CA GLU A 202 2.61 6.33 -35.23
C GLU A 202 1.92 7.66 -34.90
N GLU A 203 0.59 7.71 -35.01
CA GLU A 203 -0.22 8.92 -34.78
C GLU A 203 -1.03 8.86 -33.48
N ILE A 204 -0.79 7.86 -32.63
CA ILE A 204 -1.57 7.64 -31.40
C ILE A 204 -1.41 8.78 -30.39
N ASP A 205 -2.54 9.27 -29.88
CA ASP A 205 -2.63 9.98 -28.59
C ASP A 205 -3.23 9.00 -27.57
N PRO A 206 -2.40 8.33 -26.76
CA PRO A 206 -2.87 7.20 -25.97
C PRO A 206 -3.70 7.68 -24.77
N THR A 207 -4.78 6.96 -24.46
CA THR A 207 -5.45 7.10 -23.16
C THR A 207 -4.55 6.58 -22.03
N VAL A 208 -3.83 5.48 -22.31
CA VAL A 208 -2.92 4.81 -21.38
C VAL A 208 -1.50 4.75 -21.96
N LEU A 209 -0.54 5.38 -21.29
CA LEU A 209 0.87 5.23 -21.59
C LEU A 209 1.48 4.15 -20.68
N ILE A 210 2.13 3.16 -21.26
CA ILE A 210 2.75 2.05 -20.52
C ILE A 210 4.27 2.19 -20.62
N LEU A 211 4.92 2.28 -19.46
CA LEU A 211 6.38 2.44 -19.38
C LEU A 211 7.05 1.08 -19.22
N GLY A 212 7.62 0.57 -20.30
CA GLY A 212 8.26 -0.75 -20.37
C GLY A 212 7.47 -1.73 -21.26
N ALA A 213 8.18 -2.41 -22.15
CA ALA A 213 7.67 -3.42 -23.08
C ALA A 213 8.16 -4.84 -22.73
N GLY A 214 8.39 -5.12 -21.44
CA GLY A 214 8.56 -6.47 -20.90
C GLY A 214 7.22 -7.15 -20.58
N GLN A 215 7.23 -8.30 -19.90
CA GLN A 215 6.00 -9.07 -19.66
C GLN A 215 4.87 -8.28 -19.00
N GLY A 216 5.17 -7.41 -18.03
CA GLY A 216 4.18 -6.58 -17.38
C GLY A 216 3.47 -5.64 -18.37
N GLY A 217 4.25 -4.96 -19.22
CA GLY A 217 3.72 -4.05 -20.23
C GLY A 217 2.94 -4.78 -21.33
N LEU A 218 3.48 -5.89 -21.82
CA LEU A 218 2.85 -6.69 -22.88
C LEU A 218 1.49 -7.25 -22.45
N THR A 219 1.40 -7.79 -21.23
CA THR A 219 0.16 -8.36 -20.72
C THR A 219 -0.92 -7.30 -20.52
N VAL A 220 -0.60 -6.17 -19.90
CA VAL A 220 -1.60 -5.09 -19.70
C VAL A 220 -1.99 -4.42 -21.03
N ALA A 221 -1.05 -4.23 -21.96
CA ALA A 221 -1.34 -3.69 -23.30
C ALA A 221 -2.29 -4.62 -24.07
N ALA A 222 -2.08 -5.93 -24.01
CA ALA A 222 -2.98 -6.90 -24.63
C ALA A 222 -4.40 -6.84 -24.04
N ARG A 223 -4.52 -6.78 -22.71
CA ARG A 223 -5.83 -6.62 -22.05
C ARG A 223 -6.53 -5.31 -22.44
N LEU A 224 -5.80 -4.19 -22.45
CA LEU A 224 -6.34 -2.88 -22.83
C LEU A 224 -6.78 -2.84 -24.30
N LYS A 225 -6.03 -3.46 -25.22
CA LYS A 225 -6.41 -3.61 -26.63
C LYS A 225 -7.75 -4.35 -26.76
N MET A 226 -7.93 -5.45 -26.03
CA MET A 226 -9.19 -6.21 -26.06
C MET A 226 -10.37 -5.46 -25.43
N LEU A 227 -10.10 -4.52 -24.52
CA LEU A 227 -11.12 -3.62 -23.92
C LEU A 227 -11.33 -2.34 -24.73
N GLY A 228 -10.69 -2.21 -25.90
CA GLY A 228 -10.83 -1.05 -26.79
C GLY A 228 -10.25 0.25 -26.20
N ILE A 229 -9.29 0.18 -25.28
CA ILE A 229 -8.62 1.34 -24.71
C ILE A 229 -7.34 1.64 -25.52
N PRO A 230 -7.20 2.83 -26.12
CA PRO A 230 -5.98 3.23 -26.82
C PRO A 230 -4.79 3.25 -25.85
N ALA A 231 -3.85 2.34 -26.05
CA ALA A 231 -2.65 2.21 -25.23
C ALA A 231 -1.40 2.23 -26.10
N LEU A 232 -0.33 2.84 -25.57
CA LEU A 232 1.00 2.87 -26.18
C LEU A 232 2.04 2.40 -25.16
N MET A 233 2.84 1.40 -25.53
CA MET A 233 4.03 1.04 -24.76
C MET A 233 5.24 1.85 -25.26
N VAL A 234 6.07 2.31 -24.32
CA VAL A 234 7.39 2.89 -24.64
C VAL A 234 8.49 2.13 -23.91
N ASP A 235 9.59 1.84 -24.59
CA ASP A 235 10.75 1.15 -24.03
C ASP A 235 12.05 1.76 -24.53
N GLN A 236 13.07 1.81 -23.67
CA GLN A 236 14.38 2.34 -23.99
C GLN A 236 15.23 1.37 -24.82
N ASN A 237 14.96 0.07 -24.73
CA ASN A 237 15.64 -0.93 -25.53
C ASN A 237 15.31 -0.77 -27.01
N GLU A 238 16.22 -1.26 -27.86
CA GLU A 238 16.09 -1.15 -29.31
C GLU A 238 15.03 -2.11 -29.86
N ARG A 239 14.94 -3.31 -29.27
CA ARG A 239 13.95 -4.33 -29.62
C ARG A 239 13.14 -4.76 -28.40
N VAL A 240 11.90 -5.17 -28.66
CA VAL A 240 11.10 -5.88 -27.67
C VAL A 240 11.83 -7.17 -27.26
N GLY A 241 11.74 -7.52 -25.98
CA GLY A 241 12.44 -8.68 -25.42
C GLY A 241 13.92 -8.47 -25.08
N ASP A 242 14.53 -7.33 -25.43
CA ASP A 242 15.94 -7.05 -25.11
C ASP A 242 16.22 -7.03 -23.60
N ASN A 243 15.21 -6.72 -22.78
CA ASN A 243 15.27 -6.82 -21.33
C ASN A 243 15.60 -8.25 -20.86
N TRP A 244 15.28 -9.26 -21.67
CA TRP A 244 15.69 -10.66 -21.49
C TRP A 244 16.91 -11.01 -22.32
N ARG A 245 16.93 -10.67 -23.61
CA ARG A 245 18.02 -11.01 -24.55
C ARG A 245 19.40 -10.54 -24.07
N LYS A 246 19.48 -9.38 -23.42
CA LYS A 246 20.74 -8.78 -22.92
C LYS A 246 21.18 -9.27 -21.53
N ARG A 247 20.44 -10.19 -20.90
CA ARG A 247 20.85 -10.81 -19.63
C ARG A 247 22.01 -11.79 -19.86
N TYR A 248 22.65 -12.22 -18.78
CA TYR A 248 23.79 -13.16 -18.81
C TYR A 248 23.46 -14.44 -19.61
N ARG A 249 24.50 -15.00 -20.24
CA ARG A 249 24.38 -15.98 -21.33
C ARG A 249 23.61 -17.24 -20.94
N GLN A 250 23.73 -17.72 -19.71
CA GLN A 250 23.18 -18.99 -19.23
C GLN A 250 21.76 -18.89 -18.66
N LEU A 251 21.13 -17.71 -18.64
CA LEU A 251 19.82 -17.53 -18.01
C LEU A 251 18.72 -18.38 -18.69
N VAL A 252 18.11 -19.23 -17.88
CA VAL A 252 16.86 -19.94 -18.12
C VAL A 252 15.85 -19.52 -17.06
N LEU A 253 14.55 -19.59 -17.37
CA LEU A 253 13.52 -19.36 -16.35
C LEU A 253 13.55 -20.48 -15.31
N HIS A 254 13.31 -20.12 -14.05
CA HIS A 254 13.22 -21.07 -12.93
C HIS A 254 11.80 -21.64 -12.78
N ASP A 255 10.82 -20.92 -13.32
CA ASP A 255 9.43 -21.33 -13.36
C ASP A 255 9.21 -22.29 -14.56
N PRO A 256 8.36 -23.33 -14.43
CA PRO A 256 8.10 -24.26 -15.52
C PRO A 256 7.11 -23.69 -16.53
N VAL A 257 7.17 -24.19 -17.77
CA VAL A 257 6.41 -23.70 -18.93
C VAL A 257 4.89 -23.59 -18.69
N TRP A 258 4.31 -24.52 -17.92
CA TRP A 258 2.88 -24.55 -17.60
C TRP A 258 2.44 -23.38 -16.70
N TYR A 259 3.37 -22.82 -15.92
CA TYR A 259 3.14 -21.68 -15.05
C TYR A 259 3.30 -20.34 -15.79
N ASP A 260 4.10 -20.30 -16.86
CA ASP A 260 4.66 -19.06 -17.43
C ASP A 260 3.91 -18.45 -18.63
N HIS A 261 2.74 -18.98 -18.99
CA HIS A 261 1.98 -18.47 -20.13
C HIS A 261 1.63 -16.97 -20.06
N LEU A 262 1.49 -16.32 -21.23
CA LEU A 262 0.90 -14.99 -21.37
C LEU A 262 -0.60 -15.09 -21.73
N PRO A 263 -1.41 -14.03 -21.49
CA PRO A 263 -2.82 -14.07 -21.88
C PRO A 263 -2.99 -14.13 -23.41
N TYR A 264 -4.07 -14.74 -23.87
CA TYR A 264 -4.48 -14.87 -25.29
C TYR A 264 -3.60 -15.74 -26.20
N VAL A 265 -2.28 -15.76 -26.03
CA VAL A 265 -1.36 -16.59 -26.82
C VAL A 265 -0.55 -17.48 -25.87
N PRO A 266 -0.87 -18.78 -25.77
CA PRO A 266 -0.10 -19.70 -24.93
C PRO A 266 1.28 -19.97 -25.53
N PHE A 267 2.20 -20.46 -24.70
CA PHE A 267 3.46 -20.98 -25.21
C PHE A 267 3.20 -22.28 -25.99
N PRO A 268 3.92 -22.53 -27.10
CA PRO A 268 3.81 -23.78 -27.84
C PRO A 268 4.13 -25.03 -26.98
N GLU A 269 3.35 -26.09 -27.16
CA GLU A 269 3.42 -27.33 -26.35
C GLU A 269 4.78 -28.05 -26.38
N HIS A 270 5.57 -27.88 -27.44
CA HIS A 270 6.89 -28.52 -27.58
C HIS A 270 8.04 -27.72 -26.94
N TRP A 271 7.76 -26.62 -26.25
CA TRP A 271 8.79 -25.82 -25.60
C TRP A 271 9.44 -26.59 -24.44
N PRO A 272 10.73 -26.30 -24.16
CA PRO A 272 11.38 -26.88 -22.98
C PRO A 272 10.65 -26.43 -21.72
N VAL A 273 10.63 -27.31 -20.71
CA VAL A 273 9.98 -27.03 -19.42
C VAL A 273 10.53 -25.72 -18.81
N PHE A 274 11.84 -25.52 -18.85
CA PHE A 274 12.48 -24.26 -18.45
C PHE A 274 12.89 -23.46 -19.69
N THR A 275 12.29 -22.30 -19.88
CA THR A 275 12.43 -21.51 -21.11
C THR A 275 13.73 -20.68 -21.10
N PRO A 276 14.61 -20.78 -22.12
CA PRO A 276 15.79 -19.92 -22.23
C PRO A 276 15.45 -18.45 -22.51
N LYS A 277 16.27 -17.51 -22.00
CA LYS A 277 16.04 -16.05 -22.14
C LYS A 277 15.80 -15.59 -23.59
N ASP A 278 16.53 -16.18 -24.55
CA ASP A 278 16.48 -15.76 -25.95
C ASP A 278 15.16 -16.19 -26.60
N LYS A 279 14.68 -17.39 -26.25
CA LYS A 279 13.40 -17.93 -26.74
C LYS A 279 12.23 -17.10 -26.23
N LEU A 280 12.28 -16.69 -24.96
CA LEU A 280 11.28 -15.79 -24.37
C LEU A 280 11.30 -14.41 -25.06
N ALA A 281 12.49 -13.87 -25.34
CA ALA A 281 12.64 -12.58 -26.01
C ALA A 281 12.02 -12.57 -27.43
N GLU A 282 12.27 -13.62 -28.22
CA GLU A 282 11.66 -13.76 -29.55
C GLU A 282 10.13 -13.94 -29.47
N PHE A 283 9.63 -14.65 -28.45
CA PHE A 283 8.20 -14.77 -28.24
C PHE A 283 7.54 -13.43 -27.89
N PHE A 284 8.19 -12.56 -27.11
CA PHE A 284 7.64 -11.23 -26.81
C PHE A 284 7.49 -10.38 -28.07
N GLU A 285 8.48 -10.44 -28.97
CA GLU A 285 8.44 -9.72 -30.24
C GLU A 285 7.33 -10.27 -31.16
N ALA A 286 7.19 -11.60 -31.22
CA ALA A 286 6.08 -12.25 -31.92
C ALA A 286 4.71 -11.90 -31.31
N TYR A 287 4.61 -11.84 -29.97
CA TYR A 287 3.38 -11.53 -29.25
C TYR A 287 2.86 -10.13 -29.57
N VAL A 288 3.74 -9.13 -29.63
CA VAL A 288 3.41 -7.77 -30.10
C VAL A 288 2.83 -7.80 -31.51
N THR A 289 3.44 -8.58 -32.41
CA THR A 289 3.00 -8.70 -33.80
C THR A 289 1.63 -9.38 -33.90
N LEU A 290 1.47 -10.54 -33.24
CA LEU A 290 0.25 -11.35 -33.29
C LEU A 290 -0.98 -10.62 -32.74
N LEU A 291 -0.79 -9.82 -31.69
CA LEU A 291 -1.87 -9.08 -31.03
C LEU A 291 -1.97 -7.61 -31.45
N GLU A 292 -1.14 -7.20 -32.43
CA GLU A 292 -1.14 -5.85 -33.00
C GLU A 292 -1.03 -4.74 -31.93
N LEU A 293 -0.12 -4.95 -30.97
CA LEU A 293 0.09 -4.02 -29.85
C LEU A 293 0.92 -2.81 -30.30
N ASN A 294 0.63 -1.63 -29.75
CA ASN A 294 1.38 -0.41 -30.05
C ASN A 294 2.62 -0.32 -29.16
N VAL A 295 3.79 -0.18 -29.77
CA VAL A 295 5.06 -0.05 -29.06
C VAL A 295 6.02 0.88 -29.79
N TRP A 296 6.62 1.80 -29.03
CA TRP A 296 7.78 2.58 -29.47
C TRP A 296 9.01 2.15 -28.67
N THR A 297 9.92 1.44 -29.33
CA THR A 297 11.25 1.12 -28.80
C THR A 297 12.21 2.30 -28.98
N SER A 298 13.41 2.21 -28.42
CA SER A 298 14.40 3.30 -28.39
C SER A 298 13.83 4.65 -27.95
N THR A 299 12.90 4.61 -26.99
CA THR A 299 12.13 5.77 -26.54
C THR A 299 12.35 6.01 -25.06
N SER A 300 12.72 7.24 -24.71
CA SER A 300 12.99 7.68 -23.35
C SER A 300 12.05 8.80 -22.92
N LEU A 301 11.69 8.85 -21.64
CA LEU A 301 10.95 9.96 -21.07
C LEU A 301 11.91 11.12 -20.81
N LYS A 302 11.49 12.33 -21.17
CA LYS A 302 12.22 13.57 -20.88
C LYS A 302 11.60 14.34 -19.73
N SER A 303 10.27 14.42 -19.70
CA SER A 303 9.55 15.04 -18.59
C SER A 303 8.13 14.51 -18.49
N THR A 304 7.57 14.63 -17.30
CA THR A 304 6.17 14.33 -17.00
C THR A 304 5.62 15.42 -16.09
N SER A 305 4.39 15.86 -16.33
CA SER A 305 3.65 16.70 -15.41
C SER A 305 2.21 16.23 -15.32
N TRP A 306 1.60 16.40 -14.15
CA TRP A 306 0.20 16.09 -13.90
C TRP A 306 -0.61 17.37 -13.77
N ASP A 307 -1.73 17.45 -14.47
CA ASP A 307 -2.70 18.54 -14.33
C ASP A 307 -3.88 18.08 -13.48
N GLU A 308 -4.04 18.70 -12.31
CA GLU A 308 -5.11 18.39 -11.36
C GLU A 308 -6.50 18.78 -11.86
N ASN A 309 -6.63 19.74 -12.77
CA ASN A 309 -7.93 20.21 -13.27
C ASN A 309 -8.43 19.27 -14.37
N THR A 310 -7.56 18.93 -15.32
CA THR A 310 -7.92 18.07 -16.46
C THR A 310 -7.78 16.58 -16.14
N LYS A 311 -7.16 16.23 -15.01
CA LYS A 311 -6.82 14.86 -14.59
C LYS A 311 -6.09 14.11 -15.71
N ARG A 312 -5.12 14.78 -16.32
CA ARG A 312 -4.31 14.27 -17.42
C ARG A 312 -2.83 14.53 -17.16
N TRP A 313 -2.03 13.65 -17.72
CA TRP A 313 -0.60 13.85 -17.83
C TRP A 313 -0.26 14.66 -19.08
N THR A 314 0.85 15.39 -19.00
CA THR A 314 1.63 15.80 -20.16
C THR A 314 2.95 15.06 -20.07
N VAL A 315 3.26 14.25 -21.07
CA VAL A 315 4.49 13.45 -21.12
C VAL A 315 5.26 13.79 -22.37
N ILE A 316 6.51 14.22 -22.20
CA ILE A 316 7.43 14.44 -23.31
C ILE A 316 8.33 13.22 -23.45
N VAL A 317 8.30 12.58 -24.62
CA VAL A 317 9.16 11.45 -24.97
C VAL A 317 10.10 11.82 -26.11
N GLU A 318 11.29 11.22 -26.11
CA GLU A 318 12.25 11.28 -27.20
C GLU A 318 12.48 9.87 -27.73
N ARG A 319 12.22 9.69 -29.03
CA ARG A 319 12.36 8.42 -29.75
C ARG A 319 13.49 8.53 -30.77
N ARG A 320 14.41 7.56 -30.76
CA ARG A 320 15.39 7.38 -31.84
C ARG A 320 14.76 6.55 -32.96
N LEU A 321 14.71 7.11 -34.16
CA LEU A 321 14.17 6.47 -35.36
C LEU A 321 15.22 5.55 -36.02
N PRO A 322 14.81 4.63 -36.92
CA PRO A 322 15.73 3.70 -37.58
C PRO A 322 16.84 4.38 -38.40
N ASP A 323 16.61 5.58 -38.91
CA ASP A 323 17.60 6.40 -39.63
C ASP A 323 18.56 7.16 -38.69
N GLY A 324 18.42 6.98 -37.38
CA GLY A 324 19.22 7.64 -36.35
C GLY A 324 18.69 9.00 -35.89
N ALA A 325 17.65 9.55 -36.53
CA ALA A 325 17.07 10.83 -36.13
C ALA A 325 16.36 10.72 -34.77
N CYS A 326 16.44 11.76 -33.94
CA CYS A 326 15.66 11.85 -32.70
C CYS A 326 14.38 12.66 -32.94
N GLN A 327 13.24 12.06 -32.60
CA GLN A 327 11.93 12.70 -32.63
C GLN A 327 11.44 12.95 -31.20
N THR A 328 11.04 14.19 -30.91
CA THR A 328 10.34 14.52 -29.66
C THR A 328 8.82 14.50 -29.89
N ARG A 329 8.06 13.89 -28.99
CA ARG A 329 6.59 13.87 -29.00
C ARG A 329 6.05 14.24 -27.62
N THR A 330 4.96 14.99 -27.60
CA THR A 330 4.19 15.28 -26.40
C THR A 330 2.91 14.47 -26.43
N LEU A 331 2.67 13.67 -25.39
CA LEU A 331 1.51 12.79 -25.23
C LEU A 331 0.67 13.27 -24.05
N HIS A 332 -0.66 13.05 -24.12
CA HIS A 332 -1.58 13.51 -23.07
C HIS A 332 -2.43 12.39 -22.43
N PRO A 333 -1.81 11.32 -21.91
CA PRO A 333 -2.55 10.19 -21.37
C PRO A 333 -3.29 10.56 -20.08
N LYS A 334 -4.41 9.90 -19.82
CA LYS A 334 -5.09 9.96 -18.52
C LYS A 334 -4.44 9.03 -17.50
N HIS A 335 -3.88 7.92 -17.98
CA HIS A 335 -3.25 6.91 -17.15
C HIS A 335 -1.82 6.62 -17.61
N ILE A 336 -0.93 6.47 -16.65
CA ILE A 336 0.40 5.90 -16.86
C ILE A 336 0.47 4.58 -16.08
N VAL A 337 0.91 3.50 -16.75
CA VAL A 337 1.24 2.23 -16.10
C VAL A 337 2.76 2.10 -16.06
N GLN A 338 3.34 2.17 -14.87
CA GLN A 338 4.76 1.86 -14.68
C GLN A 338 4.96 0.34 -14.72
N ALA A 339 5.41 -0.17 -15.86
CA ALA A 339 5.67 -1.57 -16.14
C ALA A 339 7.17 -1.90 -16.24
N THR A 340 7.98 -1.24 -15.41
CA THR A 340 9.44 -1.29 -15.44
C THR A 340 10.03 -2.51 -14.70
N GLY A 341 9.24 -3.57 -14.51
CA GLY A 341 9.58 -4.76 -13.73
C GLY A 341 8.95 -4.79 -12.34
N HIS A 342 9.38 -5.73 -11.51
CA HIS A 342 8.92 -5.87 -10.11
C HIS A 342 9.71 -4.98 -9.12
N SER A 343 10.88 -4.50 -9.55
CA SER A 343 11.88 -3.87 -8.71
C SER A 343 12.06 -2.39 -9.04
N GLY A 344 12.47 -1.59 -8.05
CA GLY A 344 12.87 -0.20 -8.19
C GLY A 344 14.34 -0.04 -8.58
N GLU A 345 14.99 1.01 -8.07
CA GLU A 345 16.40 1.28 -8.36
C GLU A 345 17.31 0.19 -7.77
N LYS A 346 18.45 -0.07 -8.42
CA LYS A 346 19.45 -1.03 -7.91
C LYS A 346 19.86 -0.65 -6.48
N ASN A 347 19.93 -1.63 -5.60
CA ASN A 347 20.34 -1.40 -4.22
C ASN A 347 21.86 -1.49 -4.12
N PHE A 348 22.56 -0.49 -4.65
CA PHE A 348 24.01 -0.43 -4.61
C PHE A 348 24.49 0.09 -3.25
N PRO A 349 25.33 -0.66 -2.51
CA PRO A 349 25.70 -0.26 -1.15
C PRO A 349 26.69 0.92 -1.17
N LYS A 350 26.54 1.83 -0.20
CA LYS A 350 27.51 2.90 0.06
C LYS A 350 28.53 2.39 1.06
N ILE A 351 29.71 2.00 0.59
CA ILE A 351 30.78 1.39 1.39
C ILE A 351 32.02 2.28 1.29
N LYS A 352 32.71 2.48 2.42
CA LYS A 352 33.97 3.22 2.47
C LYS A 352 35.02 2.59 1.54
N GLY A 353 35.78 3.41 0.80
CA GLY A 353 36.90 2.96 -0.03
C GLY A 353 36.52 2.33 -1.37
N ILE A 354 35.23 2.33 -1.73
CA ILE A 354 34.73 1.71 -2.97
C ILE A 354 35.37 2.31 -4.24
N GLU A 355 35.69 3.60 -4.20
CA GLU A 355 36.38 4.36 -5.24
C GLU A 355 37.88 4.02 -5.37
N THR A 356 38.46 3.33 -4.39
CA THR A 356 39.90 2.99 -4.37
C THR A 356 40.21 1.63 -4.96
N PHE A 357 39.19 0.84 -5.29
CA PHE A 357 39.35 -0.50 -5.86
C PHE A 357 40.09 -0.45 -7.21
N LYS A 358 41.14 -1.25 -7.34
CA LYS A 358 42.01 -1.33 -8.53
C LYS A 358 41.86 -2.63 -9.31
N GLY A 359 40.97 -3.53 -8.88
CA GLY A 359 40.66 -4.74 -9.64
C GLY A 359 39.92 -4.41 -10.94
N ASP A 360 39.80 -5.40 -11.83
CA ASP A 360 39.28 -5.23 -13.18
C ASP A 360 37.78 -4.86 -13.22
N ARG A 361 37.01 -5.23 -12.19
CA ARG A 361 35.56 -4.99 -12.17
C ARG A 361 34.99 -4.80 -10.77
N LEU A 362 34.21 -3.73 -10.59
CA LEU A 362 33.34 -3.52 -9.45
C LEU A 362 31.98 -3.01 -9.94
N CYS A 363 30.92 -3.82 -9.81
CA CYS A 363 29.60 -3.46 -10.35
C CYS A 363 28.43 -4.06 -9.57
N HIS A 364 27.22 -3.60 -9.88
CA HIS A 364 26.00 -4.27 -9.45
C HIS A 364 25.71 -5.48 -10.34
N SER A 365 25.00 -6.50 -9.84
CA SER A 365 24.64 -7.69 -10.63
C SER A 365 23.87 -7.37 -11.92
N SER A 366 23.17 -6.24 -11.97
CA SER A 366 22.46 -5.78 -13.18
C SER A 366 23.38 -5.29 -14.30
N GLU A 367 24.63 -5.01 -13.99
CA GLU A 367 25.66 -4.47 -14.90
C GLU A 367 26.73 -5.52 -15.19
N HIS A 368 26.52 -6.76 -14.75
CA HIS A 368 27.44 -7.87 -14.94
C HIS A 368 27.18 -8.55 -16.31
N PRO A 369 28.12 -8.47 -17.28
CA PRO A 369 27.97 -9.08 -18.59
C PRO A 369 28.20 -10.61 -18.62
N GLY A 370 28.65 -11.19 -17.50
CA GLY A 370 29.17 -12.56 -17.42
C GLY A 370 30.64 -12.59 -16.98
N ALA A 371 31.10 -13.74 -16.51
CA ALA A 371 32.49 -14.04 -16.21
C ALA A 371 33.33 -14.09 -17.50
N ASN A 372 34.55 -13.55 -17.47
CA ASN A 372 35.43 -13.57 -18.63
C ASN A 372 36.04 -14.98 -18.78
N PRO A 373 35.79 -15.71 -19.88
CA PRO A 373 36.33 -17.06 -20.06
C PRO A 373 37.87 -17.12 -20.11
N GLU A 374 38.54 -16.00 -20.40
CA GLU A 374 40.00 -15.91 -20.50
C GLU A 374 40.69 -15.62 -19.14
N SER A 375 39.92 -15.43 -18.07
CA SER A 375 40.40 -14.98 -16.75
C SER A 375 40.67 -16.10 -15.74
N LYS A 376 41.17 -17.26 -16.19
CA LYS A 376 41.40 -18.42 -15.30
C LYS A 376 42.33 -18.08 -14.13
N GLY A 377 41.96 -18.50 -12.93
CA GLY A 377 42.72 -18.29 -11.70
C GLY A 377 42.55 -16.91 -11.05
N ARG A 378 41.74 -16.01 -11.63
CA ARG A 378 41.39 -14.73 -11.01
C ARG A 378 40.47 -14.91 -9.82
N LYS A 379 40.52 -13.97 -8.87
CA LYS A 379 39.73 -13.96 -7.64
C LYS A 379 38.48 -13.12 -7.82
N ALA A 380 37.31 -13.72 -7.65
CA ALA A 380 36.03 -13.02 -7.68
C ALA A 380 35.34 -13.07 -6.32
N VAL A 381 34.65 -11.99 -5.97
CA VAL A 381 33.78 -11.91 -4.80
C VAL A 381 32.38 -11.46 -5.19
N VAL A 382 31.38 -12.25 -4.83
CA VAL A 382 29.96 -11.92 -5.03
C VAL A 382 29.31 -11.61 -3.69
N VAL A 383 28.82 -10.38 -3.52
CA VAL A 383 28.18 -9.91 -2.29
C VAL A 383 26.66 -10.04 -2.41
N GLY A 384 26.07 -10.97 -1.66
CA GLY A 384 24.64 -11.30 -1.70
C GLY A 384 24.40 -12.73 -2.14
N CYS A 385 23.46 -13.41 -1.47
CA CYS A 385 23.24 -14.86 -1.61
C CYS A 385 21.77 -15.20 -1.90
N CYS A 386 21.17 -14.52 -2.87
CA CYS A 386 19.89 -14.91 -3.48
C CYS A 386 20.15 -15.40 -4.92
N ASN A 387 19.12 -15.53 -5.77
CA ASN A 387 19.25 -15.97 -7.17
C ASN A 387 20.45 -15.36 -7.93
N SER A 388 20.48 -14.03 -8.12
CA SER A 388 21.58 -13.39 -8.87
C SER A 388 22.97 -13.67 -8.28
N GLY A 389 23.08 -13.84 -6.96
CA GLY A 389 24.36 -14.11 -6.31
C GLY A 389 24.89 -15.51 -6.63
N HIS A 390 24.01 -16.50 -6.59
CA HIS A 390 24.36 -17.89 -6.90
C HIS A 390 24.65 -18.09 -8.38
N ASP A 391 23.81 -17.54 -9.28
CA ASP A 391 24.00 -17.67 -10.72
C ASP A 391 25.33 -17.06 -11.18
N ILE A 392 25.67 -15.86 -10.67
CA ILE A 392 26.93 -15.19 -11.00
C ILE A 392 28.13 -15.94 -10.38
N ALA A 393 28.01 -16.44 -9.15
CA ALA A 393 29.06 -17.22 -8.53
C ALA A 393 29.33 -18.54 -9.27
N GLN A 394 28.28 -19.22 -9.75
CA GLN A 394 28.39 -20.40 -10.60
C GLN A 394 29.05 -20.07 -11.94
N ASP A 395 28.66 -18.99 -12.62
CA ASP A 395 29.29 -18.58 -13.88
C ASP A 395 30.80 -18.29 -13.70
N PHE A 396 31.19 -17.59 -12.62
CA PHE A 396 32.60 -17.40 -12.29
C PHE A 396 33.34 -18.73 -12.08
N PHE A 397 32.77 -19.66 -11.32
CA PHE A 397 33.36 -20.98 -11.11
C PHE A 397 33.53 -21.74 -12.44
N GLU A 398 32.50 -21.77 -13.28
CA GLU A 398 32.53 -22.46 -14.59
C GLU A 398 33.57 -21.87 -15.55
N LYS A 399 34.00 -20.61 -15.35
CA LYS A 399 35.10 -19.96 -16.08
C LYS A 399 36.46 -20.08 -15.39
N GLY A 400 36.56 -20.80 -14.28
CA GLY A 400 37.81 -21.11 -13.60
C GLY A 400 38.33 -20.02 -12.66
N TYR A 401 37.44 -19.17 -12.14
CA TYR A 401 37.79 -18.21 -11.08
C TYR A 401 37.88 -18.89 -9.72
N ASP A 402 38.70 -18.33 -8.83
CA ASP A 402 38.60 -18.57 -7.39
C ASP A 402 37.51 -17.64 -6.80
N ILE A 403 36.34 -18.21 -6.50
CA ILE A 403 35.13 -17.47 -6.18
C ILE A 403 34.76 -17.60 -4.70
N THR A 404 34.49 -16.45 -4.06
CA THR A 404 33.89 -16.37 -2.73
C THR A 404 32.55 -15.66 -2.78
N ILE A 405 31.51 -16.27 -2.19
CA ILE A 405 30.20 -15.64 -1.97
C ILE A 405 30.09 -15.12 -0.54
N VAL A 406 29.59 -13.89 -0.37
CA VAL A 406 29.45 -13.23 0.93
C VAL A 406 27.99 -13.22 1.37
N GLN A 407 27.68 -13.95 2.44
CA GLN A 407 26.35 -14.07 3.02
C GLN A 407 26.20 -13.25 4.29
N ARG A 408 25.52 -12.10 4.22
CA ARG A 408 25.19 -11.31 5.42
C ARG A 408 24.05 -11.89 6.24
N SER A 409 23.01 -12.41 5.59
CA SER A 409 21.77 -12.86 6.21
C SER A 409 21.36 -14.23 5.65
N THR A 410 20.56 -14.97 6.41
CA THR A 410 20.01 -16.27 5.99
C THR A 410 19.28 -16.19 4.65
N THR A 411 19.32 -17.28 3.88
CA THR A 411 18.63 -17.43 2.60
C THR A 411 17.61 -18.57 2.69
N CYS A 412 16.40 -18.38 2.14
CA CYS A 412 15.47 -19.48 1.95
C CYS A 412 15.88 -20.24 0.67
N VAL A 413 16.35 -21.47 0.82
CA VAL A 413 16.87 -22.30 -0.28
C VAL A 413 15.91 -23.45 -0.55
N VAL A 414 15.50 -23.61 -1.79
CA VAL A 414 14.67 -24.72 -2.27
C VAL A 414 15.14 -25.13 -3.66
N SER A 415 15.21 -26.42 -3.96
CA SER A 415 15.60 -26.91 -5.28
C SER A 415 14.53 -26.67 -6.33
N SER A 416 14.94 -26.54 -7.59
CA SER A 416 14.01 -26.47 -8.73
C SER A 416 13.09 -27.70 -8.79
N GLU A 417 13.63 -28.89 -8.50
CA GLU A 417 12.88 -30.15 -8.45
C GLU A 417 11.81 -30.14 -7.34
N ALA A 418 12.15 -29.67 -6.14
CA ALA A 418 11.17 -29.52 -5.06
C ALA A 418 10.06 -28.51 -5.40
N ILE A 419 10.32 -27.50 -6.24
CA ILE A 419 9.27 -26.60 -6.74
C ILE A 419 8.39 -27.33 -7.75
N THR A 420 8.94 -28.01 -8.76
CA THR A 420 8.14 -28.67 -9.80
C THR A 420 7.35 -29.85 -9.27
N ASP A 421 7.98 -30.68 -8.44
CA ASP A 421 7.47 -32.01 -8.09
C ASP A 421 6.61 -31.99 -6.83
N ILE A 422 6.66 -30.89 -6.07
CA ILE A 422 5.89 -30.71 -4.83
C ILE A 422 5.10 -29.41 -4.87
N GLY A 423 5.76 -28.27 -5.11
CA GLY A 423 5.12 -26.94 -5.04
C GLY A 423 4.07 -26.69 -6.13
N ASN A 424 4.37 -27.09 -7.36
CA ASN A 424 3.54 -26.86 -8.54
C ASN A 424 2.65 -28.05 -8.91
N LYS A 425 2.91 -29.22 -8.33
CA LYS A 425 2.26 -30.47 -8.68
C LYS A 425 0.74 -30.40 -8.53
N GLY A 426 0.02 -30.86 -9.54
CA GLY A 426 -1.44 -30.87 -9.63
C GLY A 426 -2.10 -29.56 -10.07
N LEU A 427 -1.36 -28.45 -10.13
CA LEU A 427 -1.88 -27.16 -10.62
C LEU A 427 -1.09 -26.59 -11.80
N TYR A 428 0.24 -26.79 -11.84
CA TYR A 428 1.11 -26.23 -12.88
C TYR A 428 2.16 -27.26 -13.36
N ASP A 429 1.69 -28.41 -13.81
CA ASP A 429 2.48 -29.50 -14.40
C ASP A 429 1.84 -30.00 -15.72
N GLN A 430 2.40 -31.05 -16.31
CA GLN A 430 1.98 -31.61 -17.59
C GLN A 430 0.53 -32.15 -17.60
N ASP A 431 0.05 -32.66 -16.47
CA ASP A 431 -1.25 -33.32 -16.33
C ASP A 431 -2.27 -32.40 -15.59
N SER A 432 -1.86 -31.18 -15.29
CA SER A 432 -2.66 -30.16 -14.61
C SER A 432 -3.85 -29.66 -15.42
N PRO A 433 -4.86 -29.05 -14.76
CA PRO A 433 -5.92 -28.34 -15.45
C PRO A 433 -5.38 -27.19 -16.32
N PRO A 434 -6.18 -26.68 -17.28
CA PRO A 434 -5.81 -25.49 -18.05
C PRO A 434 -5.37 -24.33 -17.15
N VAL A 435 -4.39 -23.54 -17.59
CA VAL A 435 -3.75 -22.51 -16.75
C VAL A 435 -4.74 -21.50 -16.16
N ASP A 436 -5.83 -21.16 -16.85
CA ASP A 436 -6.89 -20.28 -16.34
C ASP A 436 -7.65 -20.91 -15.14
N ASP A 437 -7.85 -22.24 -15.15
CA ASP A 437 -8.46 -22.99 -14.04
C ASP A 437 -7.47 -23.15 -12.88
N ALA A 438 -6.20 -23.37 -13.18
CA ALA A 438 -5.13 -23.42 -12.18
C ALA A 438 -4.99 -22.07 -11.46
N ASP A 439 -4.96 -20.96 -12.21
CA ASP A 439 -4.91 -19.61 -11.66
C ASP A 439 -6.15 -19.31 -10.79
N LEU A 440 -7.36 -19.62 -11.26
CA LEU A 440 -8.57 -19.45 -10.46
C LEU A 440 -8.52 -20.27 -9.16
N THR A 441 -8.03 -21.51 -9.21
CA THR A 441 -7.89 -22.37 -8.03
C THR A 441 -6.89 -21.76 -7.05
N PHE A 442 -5.69 -21.42 -7.52
CA PHE A 442 -4.61 -20.90 -6.69
C PHE A 442 -4.99 -19.55 -6.05
N TRP A 443 -5.50 -18.61 -6.84
CA TRP A 443 -5.87 -17.27 -6.34
C TRP A 443 -7.16 -17.26 -5.52
N SER A 444 -7.97 -18.32 -5.56
CA SER A 444 -9.14 -18.42 -4.68
C SER A 444 -8.79 -18.57 -3.20
N LEU A 445 -7.59 -19.04 -2.87
CA LEU A 445 -7.16 -19.27 -1.50
C LEU A 445 -6.85 -17.93 -0.80
N PRO A 446 -7.54 -17.58 0.31
CA PRO A 446 -7.15 -16.48 1.18
C PRO A 446 -5.70 -16.64 1.64
N SER A 447 -4.95 -15.54 1.71
CA SER A 447 -3.50 -15.59 1.97
C SER A 447 -3.13 -16.20 3.33
N GLU A 448 -3.98 -16.06 4.36
CA GLU A 448 -3.81 -16.77 5.64
C GLU A 448 -3.84 -18.30 5.48
N LEU A 449 -4.77 -18.81 4.68
CA LEU A 449 -4.94 -20.23 4.40
C LEU A 449 -3.84 -20.76 3.49
N LEU A 450 -3.46 -19.98 2.47
CA LEU A 450 -2.29 -20.27 1.64
C LEU A 450 -1.04 -20.39 2.50
N LYS A 451 -0.80 -19.44 3.42
CA LYS A 451 0.35 -19.48 4.32
C LYS A 451 0.36 -20.74 5.19
N THR A 452 -0.78 -21.11 5.77
CA THR A 452 -0.92 -22.36 6.54
C THR A 452 -0.56 -23.59 5.72
N GLN A 453 -1.05 -23.69 4.48
CA GLN A 453 -0.69 -24.82 3.60
C GLN A 453 0.80 -24.80 3.24
N GLN A 454 1.36 -23.62 2.98
CA GLN A 454 2.76 -23.47 2.64
C GLN A 454 3.69 -23.91 3.78
N THR A 455 3.30 -23.83 5.06
CA THR A 455 4.09 -24.44 6.15
C THR A 455 4.24 -25.96 5.98
N LYS A 456 3.19 -26.64 5.49
CA LYS A 456 3.23 -28.09 5.26
C LYS A 456 4.03 -28.42 4.00
N VAL A 457 3.80 -27.69 2.92
CA VAL A 457 4.53 -27.85 1.65
C VAL A 457 6.04 -27.63 1.88
N THR A 458 6.41 -26.58 2.60
CA THR A 458 7.80 -26.25 2.93
C THR A 458 8.46 -27.38 3.72
N LYS A 459 7.73 -28.03 4.63
CA LYS A 459 8.26 -29.19 5.36
C LYS A 459 8.57 -30.37 4.44
N ILE A 460 7.69 -30.65 3.46
CA ILE A 460 7.91 -31.73 2.48
C ILE A 460 9.09 -31.38 1.56
N GLN A 461 9.17 -30.13 1.10
CA GLN A 461 10.29 -29.63 0.29
C GLN A 461 11.62 -29.68 1.06
N ALA A 462 11.62 -29.33 2.35
CA ALA A 462 12.81 -29.41 3.18
C ALA A 462 13.28 -30.84 3.43
N GLU A 463 12.38 -31.82 3.49
CA GLU A 463 12.76 -33.23 3.58
C GLU A 463 13.32 -33.74 2.24
N HIS A 464 12.71 -33.33 1.13
CA HIS A 464 13.25 -33.60 -0.22
C HIS A 464 14.67 -33.05 -0.38
N ASP A 465 14.88 -31.81 0.05
CA ASP A 465 16.15 -31.09 -0.09
C ASP A 465 17.10 -31.29 1.10
N LYS A 466 16.85 -32.29 1.96
CA LYS A 466 17.59 -32.50 3.20
C LYS A 466 19.11 -32.57 2.99
N SER A 467 19.55 -33.29 1.95
CA SER A 467 20.97 -33.44 1.61
C SER A 467 21.62 -32.11 1.24
N ILE A 468 20.92 -31.27 0.46
CA ILE A 468 21.35 -29.93 0.07
C ILE A 468 21.42 -29.04 1.31
N HIS A 469 20.38 -29.02 2.14
CA HIS A 469 20.29 -28.19 3.33
C HIS A 469 21.37 -28.53 4.36
N ASP A 470 21.59 -29.81 4.63
CA ASP A 470 22.62 -30.27 5.57
C ASP A 470 24.03 -30.01 5.02
N GLY A 471 24.23 -30.21 3.71
CA GLY A 471 25.49 -29.88 3.04
C GLY A 471 25.82 -28.39 3.11
N LEU A 472 24.86 -27.50 2.82
CA LEU A 472 25.04 -26.05 2.88
C LEU A 472 25.42 -25.60 4.29
N ARG A 473 24.70 -26.09 5.32
CA ARG A 473 25.04 -25.78 6.72
C ARG A 473 26.45 -26.24 7.08
N LYS A 474 26.85 -27.44 6.64
CA LYS A 474 28.21 -27.97 6.86
C LYS A 474 29.28 -27.13 6.16
N ALA A 475 28.98 -26.58 4.99
CA ALA A 475 29.84 -25.66 4.25
C ALA A 475 29.87 -24.23 4.83
N GLY A 476 29.15 -23.96 5.92
CA GLY A 476 29.11 -22.66 6.59
C GLY A 476 28.09 -21.67 6.00
N PHE A 477 27.21 -22.12 5.11
CA PHE A 477 26.12 -21.30 4.56
C PHE A 477 24.86 -21.41 5.42
N GLN A 478 24.28 -20.27 5.81
CA GLN A 478 23.10 -20.22 6.69
C GLN A 478 21.80 -20.16 5.89
N ILE A 479 20.84 -21.02 6.25
CA ILE A 479 19.53 -21.10 5.59
C ILE A 479 18.38 -20.80 6.54
N ASP A 480 17.24 -20.39 5.99
CA ASP A 480 15.97 -20.26 6.71
C ASP A 480 14.81 -20.90 5.92
N SER A 481 13.65 -21.04 6.55
CA SER A 481 12.44 -21.63 5.95
C SER A 481 11.38 -20.58 5.62
N GLY A 482 11.78 -19.31 5.41
CA GLY A 482 10.85 -18.21 5.22
C GLY A 482 10.12 -17.78 6.50
N PRO A 483 9.18 -16.84 6.39
CA PRO A 483 8.47 -16.29 7.55
C PRO A 483 7.51 -17.33 8.13
N MET A 484 7.61 -17.59 9.43
CA MET A 484 6.85 -18.66 10.11
C MET A 484 6.96 -20.03 9.40
N ASP A 485 8.14 -20.34 8.87
CA ASP A 485 8.44 -21.60 8.18
C ASP A 485 7.53 -21.88 6.95
N SER A 486 7.04 -20.82 6.30
CA SER A 486 6.11 -20.91 5.17
C SER A 486 6.76 -20.79 3.77
N GLY A 487 8.08 -20.96 3.71
CA GLY A 487 8.81 -21.21 2.47
C GLY A 487 9.02 -20.02 1.55
N LEU A 488 9.49 -20.34 0.34
CA LEU A 488 9.86 -19.37 -0.69
C LEU A 488 8.68 -18.50 -1.11
N LEU A 489 7.53 -19.11 -1.39
CA LEU A 489 6.39 -18.44 -2.00
C LEU A 489 5.88 -17.28 -1.13
N ILE A 490 5.65 -17.54 0.16
CA ILE A 490 5.19 -16.52 1.10
C ILE A 490 6.27 -15.47 1.32
N LYS A 491 7.55 -15.88 1.40
CA LYS A 491 8.68 -14.94 1.51
C LYS A 491 8.74 -13.98 0.31
N TYR A 492 8.52 -14.49 -0.91
CA TYR A 492 8.49 -13.66 -2.11
C TYR A 492 7.32 -12.68 -2.11
N PHE A 493 6.11 -13.13 -1.76
CA PHE A 493 4.96 -12.23 -1.72
C PHE A 493 5.07 -11.15 -0.63
N GLN A 494 5.66 -11.46 0.53
CA GLN A 494 5.80 -10.50 1.63
C GLN A 494 6.99 -9.55 1.48
N ARG A 495 8.10 -10.02 0.91
CA ARG A 495 9.37 -9.29 0.90
C ARG A 495 9.89 -8.95 -0.50
N GLY A 496 9.51 -9.69 -1.52
CA GLY A 496 10.05 -9.53 -2.88
C GLY A 496 11.48 -10.08 -3.08
N GLY A 497 12.02 -10.82 -2.10
CA GLY A 497 13.38 -11.39 -2.18
C GLY A 497 13.80 -12.18 -0.95
N GLY A 498 15.08 -12.53 -0.85
CA GLY A 498 15.64 -13.30 0.27
C GLY A 498 15.60 -14.83 0.10
N TYR A 499 15.44 -15.30 -1.13
CA TYR A 499 15.40 -16.72 -1.47
C TYR A 499 16.35 -17.06 -2.62
N TYR A 500 16.64 -18.35 -2.75
CA TYR A 500 17.37 -18.95 -3.86
C TYR A 500 16.64 -20.21 -4.32
N ILE A 501 16.43 -20.33 -5.63
CA ILE A 501 15.98 -21.56 -6.28
C ILE A 501 17.24 -22.29 -6.77
N ASP A 502 17.57 -23.41 -6.15
CA ASP A 502 18.77 -24.17 -6.49
C ASP A 502 18.63 -24.88 -7.83
N VAL A 503 19.58 -24.59 -8.71
CA VAL A 503 19.76 -25.20 -10.04
C VAL A 503 21.17 -25.77 -10.21
N GLY A 504 21.94 -25.89 -9.11
CA GLY A 504 23.26 -26.53 -9.09
C GLY A 504 24.31 -25.79 -8.27
N ALA A 505 24.16 -24.49 -8.02
CA ALA A 505 25.16 -23.71 -7.30
C ALA A 505 25.32 -24.16 -5.84
N SER A 506 24.27 -24.69 -5.21
CA SER A 506 24.36 -25.21 -3.83
C SER A 506 25.36 -26.36 -3.74
N GLN A 507 25.39 -27.27 -4.73
CA GLN A 507 26.36 -28.37 -4.74
C GLN A 507 27.81 -27.85 -4.86
N LEU A 508 28.03 -26.77 -5.61
CA LEU A 508 29.34 -26.14 -5.71
C LEU A 508 29.81 -25.53 -4.37
N ILE A 509 28.89 -24.98 -3.58
CA ILE A 509 29.17 -24.53 -2.20
C ILE A 509 29.49 -25.74 -1.31
N ILE A 510 28.69 -26.80 -1.38
CA ILE A 510 28.87 -28.04 -0.60
C ILE A 510 30.25 -28.67 -0.86
N ASP A 511 30.67 -28.69 -2.12
CA ASP A 511 31.96 -29.22 -2.56
C ASP A 511 33.15 -28.31 -2.22
N GLY A 512 32.92 -27.10 -1.68
CA GLY A 512 33.96 -26.10 -1.41
C GLY A 512 34.52 -25.41 -2.67
N LYS A 513 33.87 -25.59 -3.82
CA LYS A 513 34.22 -24.96 -5.11
C LYS A 513 33.84 -23.48 -5.15
N ILE A 514 32.77 -23.11 -4.45
CA ILE A 514 32.42 -21.73 -4.12
C ILE A 514 32.64 -21.55 -2.62
N LYS A 515 33.57 -20.67 -2.23
CA LYS A 515 33.87 -20.37 -0.83
C LYS A 515 32.78 -19.48 -0.23
N VAL A 516 32.55 -19.59 1.08
CA VAL A 516 31.53 -18.79 1.78
C VAL A 516 32.18 -17.91 2.85
N LYS A 517 31.90 -16.60 2.83
CA LYS A 517 32.13 -15.68 3.96
C LYS A 517 30.79 -15.32 4.58
N GLN A 518 30.52 -15.80 5.79
CA GLN A 518 29.20 -15.74 6.41
C GLN A 518 29.16 -14.77 7.60
N GLY A 519 28.05 -14.03 7.74
CA GLY A 519 27.64 -13.35 8.97
C GLY A 519 28.32 -12.01 9.24
N GLN A 520 29.18 -11.53 8.35
CA GLN A 520 30.00 -10.34 8.58
C GLN A 520 29.57 -9.17 7.71
N GLU A 521 29.52 -7.97 8.29
CA GLU A 521 29.36 -6.73 7.53
C GLU A 521 30.67 -6.36 6.82
N ILE A 522 30.56 -5.67 5.68
CA ILE A 522 31.72 -5.13 4.98
C ILE A 522 32.10 -3.81 5.66
N ALA A 523 33.32 -3.74 6.18
CA ALA A 523 33.84 -2.53 6.82
C ALA A 523 34.31 -1.51 5.77
N GLN A 524 35.10 -1.95 4.78
CA GLN A 524 35.54 -1.12 3.67
C GLN A 524 35.97 -1.96 2.45
N ILE A 525 35.97 -1.34 1.28
CA ILE A 525 36.62 -1.85 0.08
C ILE A 525 38.07 -1.39 0.09
N LEU A 526 38.98 -2.31 -0.20
CA LEU A 526 40.42 -2.08 -0.29
C LEU A 526 40.83 -1.97 -1.77
N PRO A 527 42.04 -1.45 -2.08
CA PRO A 527 42.52 -1.39 -3.46
C PRO A 527 42.55 -2.73 -4.20
N ASN A 528 42.70 -3.85 -3.49
CA ASN A 528 42.81 -5.20 -4.06
C ASN A 528 41.89 -6.21 -3.37
N GLY A 529 40.78 -5.78 -2.75
CA GLY A 529 39.91 -6.68 -2.01
C GLY A 529 38.86 -6.03 -1.13
N ILE A 530 38.39 -6.77 -0.13
CA ILE A 530 37.35 -6.38 0.82
C ILE A 530 37.83 -6.65 2.24
N GLU A 531 37.59 -5.71 3.16
CA GLU A 531 37.77 -5.88 4.60
C GLU A 531 36.41 -5.97 5.30
N PHE A 532 36.29 -6.94 6.21
CA PHE A 532 35.07 -7.23 6.96
C PHE A 532 35.14 -6.67 8.39
N ALA A 533 33.98 -6.58 9.05
CA ALA A 533 33.87 -6.05 10.41
C ALA A 533 34.65 -6.85 11.46
N ASP A 534 34.91 -8.14 11.20
CA ASP A 534 35.76 -9.00 12.04
C ASP A 534 37.27 -8.85 11.76
N GLY A 535 37.65 -7.95 10.84
CA GLY A 535 39.04 -7.68 10.48
C GLY A 535 39.60 -8.58 9.37
N ASP A 536 38.85 -9.60 8.93
CA ASP A 536 39.26 -10.46 7.83
C ASP A 536 39.35 -9.68 6.51
N LYS A 537 40.27 -10.11 5.65
CA LYS A 537 40.51 -9.52 4.33
C LYS A 537 40.46 -10.59 3.26
N ILE A 538 39.70 -10.33 2.20
CA ILE A 538 39.60 -11.21 1.03
C ILE A 538 40.09 -10.43 -0.19
N GLU A 539 41.09 -10.97 -0.89
CA GLU A 539 41.56 -10.42 -2.14
C GLU A 539 40.55 -10.64 -3.26
N ALA A 540 40.38 -9.65 -4.13
CA ALA A 540 39.46 -9.73 -5.26
C ALA A 540 40.01 -8.94 -6.45
N ASP A 541 40.06 -9.58 -7.61
CA ASP A 541 40.22 -8.93 -8.90
C ASP A 541 38.87 -8.37 -9.38
N GLU A 542 37.77 -9.03 -8.98
CA GLU A 542 36.42 -8.62 -9.36
C GLU A 542 35.44 -8.70 -8.18
N ILE A 543 34.63 -7.65 -7.99
CA ILE A 543 33.59 -7.57 -6.96
C ILE A 543 32.23 -7.32 -7.62
N VAL A 544 31.26 -8.20 -7.37
CA VAL A 544 29.90 -8.03 -7.85
C VAL A 544 28.92 -7.92 -6.68
N PHE A 545 28.21 -6.80 -6.60
CA PHE A 545 27.15 -6.60 -5.62
C PHE A 545 25.83 -7.15 -6.16
N ALA A 546 25.45 -8.35 -5.70
CA ALA A 546 24.15 -8.98 -5.91
C ALA A 546 23.17 -8.61 -4.78
N THR A 547 23.08 -7.31 -4.48
CA THR A 547 22.41 -6.74 -3.30
C THR A 547 20.94 -6.38 -3.52
N GLY A 548 20.38 -6.81 -4.65
CA GLY A 548 18.96 -6.68 -4.97
C GLY A 548 18.57 -5.26 -5.39
N TYR A 549 17.31 -4.92 -5.18
CA TYR A 549 16.73 -3.67 -5.63
C TYR A 549 15.85 -3.05 -4.54
N GLN A 550 15.55 -1.76 -4.69
CA GLN A 550 14.65 -1.03 -3.81
C GLN A 550 13.19 -1.19 -4.28
N ASN A 551 12.26 -0.63 -3.51
CA ASN A 551 10.83 -0.60 -3.86
C ASN A 551 10.58 0.18 -5.17
N MET A 552 9.60 -0.23 -5.98
CA MET A 552 9.25 0.45 -7.24
C MET A 552 8.96 1.95 -7.09
N ARG A 553 8.56 2.40 -5.90
CA ARG A 553 8.40 3.82 -5.57
C ARG A 553 9.68 4.64 -5.81
N THR A 554 10.87 4.06 -5.64
CA THR A 554 12.13 4.78 -5.91
C THR A 554 12.32 5.03 -7.40
N GLN A 555 11.91 4.08 -8.25
CA GLN A 555 11.89 4.26 -9.70
C GLN A 555 10.83 5.30 -10.09
N ALA A 556 9.65 5.26 -9.47
CA ALA A 556 8.60 6.25 -9.70
C ALA A 556 9.12 7.67 -9.38
N ARG A 557 9.84 7.85 -8.27
CA ARG A 557 10.47 9.13 -7.91
C ARG A 557 11.43 9.64 -8.97
N LYS A 558 12.26 8.77 -9.53
CA LYS A 558 13.20 9.13 -10.60
C LYS A 558 12.51 9.51 -11.90
N ILE A 559 11.40 8.85 -12.23
CA ILE A 559 10.67 9.08 -13.49
C ILE A 559 9.74 10.30 -13.38
N PHE A 560 9.01 10.44 -12.27
CA PHE A 560 7.90 11.37 -12.12
C PHE A 560 8.16 12.52 -11.13
N GLY A 561 9.28 12.50 -10.41
CA GLY A 561 9.63 13.48 -9.37
C GLY A 561 9.02 13.17 -8.00
N ASP A 562 9.40 13.99 -7.02
CA ASP A 562 9.06 13.80 -5.61
C ASP A 562 7.55 13.94 -5.36
N ASP A 563 6.91 14.96 -5.93
CA ASP A 563 5.49 15.25 -5.72
C ASP A 563 4.57 14.08 -6.10
N VAL A 564 4.86 13.41 -7.21
CA VAL A 564 4.10 12.22 -7.64
C VAL A 564 4.45 11.03 -6.76
N ALA A 565 5.74 10.81 -6.51
CA ALA A 565 6.19 9.65 -5.73
C ALA A 565 5.79 9.71 -4.26
N ASP A 566 5.50 10.89 -3.71
CA ASP A 566 5.01 11.05 -2.34
C ASP A 566 3.50 10.82 -2.19
N ARG A 567 2.76 10.79 -3.31
CA ARG A 567 1.33 10.46 -3.35
C ARG A 567 1.06 8.97 -3.54
N VAL A 568 2.04 8.20 -4.00
CA VAL A 568 1.88 6.76 -4.16
C VAL A 568 2.15 6.01 -2.86
N SER A 569 1.31 5.04 -2.57
CA SER A 569 1.50 4.09 -1.47
C SER A 569 2.61 3.08 -1.82
N ASP A 570 3.08 2.37 -0.80
CA ASP A 570 4.11 1.35 -0.97
C ASP A 570 3.62 0.21 -1.88
N VAL A 571 4.44 -0.15 -2.87
CA VAL A 571 3.97 -0.92 -4.04
C VAL A 571 3.74 -2.40 -3.76
N TRP A 572 4.75 -3.11 -3.27
CA TRP A 572 4.75 -4.58 -3.14
C TRP A 572 4.24 -5.08 -1.79
N GLY A 573 4.11 -6.38 -1.53
CA GLY A 573 3.78 -6.91 -0.20
C GLY A 573 2.28 -6.96 0.09
N PHE A 574 1.92 -7.62 1.19
CA PHE A 574 0.55 -7.75 1.67
C PHE A 574 0.09 -6.60 2.57
N ASN A 575 -1.20 -6.29 2.51
CA ASN A 575 -1.96 -5.49 3.47
C ASN A 575 -2.54 -6.38 4.60
N GLU A 576 -3.26 -5.77 5.54
CA GLU A 576 -3.88 -6.45 6.70
C GLU A 576 -4.93 -7.52 6.33
N GLU A 577 -5.58 -7.41 5.17
CA GLU A 577 -6.51 -8.43 4.66
C GLU A 577 -5.78 -9.58 3.96
N GLY A 578 -4.49 -9.43 3.72
CA GLY A 578 -3.68 -10.38 2.98
C GLY A 578 -3.76 -10.23 1.46
N GLU A 579 -4.29 -9.13 0.96
CA GLU A 579 -4.18 -8.77 -0.46
C GLU A 579 -2.89 -8.01 -0.74
N PHE A 580 -2.41 -8.07 -1.98
CA PHE A 580 -1.28 -7.24 -2.38
C PHE A 580 -1.63 -5.75 -2.21
N ARG A 581 -0.64 -4.92 -1.88
CA ARG A 581 -0.82 -3.48 -1.63
C ARG A 581 -1.08 -2.70 -2.91
N THR A 582 -0.16 -1.88 -3.37
CA THR A 582 -0.41 -0.98 -4.52
C THR A 582 -0.20 -1.64 -5.88
N MET A 583 0.58 -2.72 -5.95
CA MET A 583 0.79 -3.47 -7.19
C MET A 583 -0.56 -3.92 -7.78
N TRP A 584 -0.78 -3.63 -9.07
CA TRP A 584 -1.98 -4.00 -9.86
C TRP A 584 -3.31 -3.35 -9.44
N GLN A 585 -3.28 -2.35 -8.57
CA GLN A 585 -4.47 -1.60 -8.18
C GLN A 585 -4.13 -0.12 -7.97
N LYS A 586 -5.07 0.63 -7.37
CA LYS A 586 -4.93 2.07 -7.17
C LYS A 586 -3.65 2.39 -6.39
N SER A 587 -2.85 3.30 -6.92
CA SER A 587 -1.58 3.69 -6.29
C SER A 587 -1.74 4.75 -5.20
N GLY A 588 -2.89 5.43 -5.14
CA GLY A 588 -3.06 6.68 -4.39
C GLY A 588 -3.01 7.91 -5.31
N HIS A 589 -2.35 7.80 -6.47
CA HIS A 589 -2.39 8.81 -7.52
C HIS A 589 -3.46 8.45 -8.58
N PRO A 590 -4.35 9.37 -8.98
CA PRO A 590 -5.51 9.07 -9.84
C PRO A 590 -5.15 8.58 -11.25
N GLY A 591 -3.98 8.97 -11.76
CA GLY A 591 -3.51 8.62 -13.10
C GLY A 591 -2.29 7.70 -13.15
N LEU A 592 -1.83 7.11 -12.03
CA LEU A 592 -0.61 6.28 -12.02
C LEU A 592 -0.89 4.88 -11.47
N TRP A 593 -0.38 3.86 -12.16
CA TRP A 593 -0.55 2.46 -11.84
C TRP A 593 0.77 1.71 -11.88
N PHE A 594 0.87 0.58 -11.18
CA PHE A 594 2.04 -0.28 -11.17
C PHE A 594 1.72 -1.66 -11.72
N MET A 595 2.62 -2.17 -12.56
CA MET A 595 2.53 -3.51 -13.15
C MET A 595 3.90 -4.19 -13.09
N GLY A 596 3.96 -5.38 -12.50
CA GLY A 596 5.19 -6.15 -12.37
C GLY A 596 4.92 -7.59 -11.94
N GLY A 597 5.99 -8.31 -11.56
CA GLY A 597 5.96 -9.72 -11.18
C GLY A 597 6.57 -10.65 -12.24
N ASN A 598 6.55 -11.94 -11.96
CA ASN A 598 6.85 -12.98 -12.96
C ASN A 598 5.70 -13.11 -13.98
N LEU A 599 5.82 -14.07 -14.90
CA LEU A 599 4.88 -14.24 -15.99
C LEU A 599 3.47 -14.61 -15.50
N ALA A 600 3.35 -15.53 -14.53
CA ALA A 600 2.07 -15.92 -13.95
C ALA A 600 1.34 -14.74 -13.27
N LEU A 601 2.04 -13.98 -12.42
CA LEU A 601 1.47 -12.79 -11.80
C LEU A 601 1.05 -11.75 -12.83
N SER A 602 1.87 -11.53 -13.86
CA SER A 602 1.57 -10.60 -14.94
C SER A 602 0.32 -11.04 -15.72
N ARG A 603 0.22 -12.34 -16.08
CA ARG A 603 -0.93 -12.90 -16.79
C ARG A 603 -2.22 -12.69 -16.00
N TYR A 604 -2.21 -13.04 -14.72
CA TYR A 604 -3.37 -12.98 -13.87
C TYR A 604 -3.80 -11.53 -13.59
N TYR A 605 -2.91 -10.72 -13.03
CA TYR A 605 -3.24 -9.37 -12.57
C TYR A 605 -3.40 -8.33 -13.69
N SER A 606 -2.89 -8.60 -14.90
CA SER A 606 -3.12 -7.70 -16.05
C SER A 606 -4.61 -7.49 -16.33
N ARG A 607 -5.45 -8.53 -16.16
CA ARG A 607 -6.90 -8.45 -16.33
C ARG A 607 -7.51 -7.51 -15.30
N ILE A 608 -7.16 -7.72 -14.03
CA ILE A 608 -7.64 -6.93 -12.89
C ILE A 608 -7.29 -5.45 -13.08
N LEU A 609 -6.05 -5.15 -13.46
CA LEU A 609 -5.61 -3.77 -13.69
C LEU A 609 -6.35 -3.13 -14.89
N ALA A 610 -6.45 -3.84 -16.01
CA ALA A 610 -7.11 -3.32 -17.21
C ALA A 610 -8.62 -3.09 -17.02
N LEU A 611 -9.31 -3.96 -16.26
CA LEU A 611 -10.72 -3.78 -15.92
C LEU A 611 -10.95 -2.54 -15.04
N GLN A 612 -10.07 -2.26 -14.08
CA GLN A 612 -10.15 -1.03 -13.28
C GLN A 612 -9.99 0.22 -14.15
N ILE A 613 -8.99 0.22 -15.06
CA ILE A 613 -8.77 1.32 -16.00
C ILE A 613 -10.00 1.51 -16.91
N LYS A 614 -10.51 0.41 -17.49
CA LYS A 614 -11.71 0.46 -18.33
C LYS A 614 -12.91 0.99 -17.57
N ALA A 615 -13.12 0.55 -16.33
CA ALA A 615 -14.22 1.03 -15.51
C ALA A 615 -14.13 2.52 -15.20
N ILE A 616 -12.92 3.08 -15.03
CA ILE A 616 -12.72 4.53 -14.87
C ILE A 616 -13.08 5.25 -16.17
N GLU A 617 -12.60 4.76 -17.32
CA GLU A 617 -12.83 5.39 -18.62
C GLU A 617 -14.30 5.39 -19.04
N GLU A 618 -15.04 4.32 -18.70
CA GLU A 618 -16.48 4.21 -18.95
C GLU A 618 -17.33 4.87 -17.86
N ALA A 619 -16.69 5.55 -16.91
CA ALA A 619 -17.35 6.11 -15.74
C ALA A 619 -18.22 5.09 -14.98
N LEU A 620 -17.91 3.79 -15.04
CA LEU A 620 -18.56 2.76 -14.23
C LEU A 620 -18.00 2.77 -12.80
N ALA A 621 -16.72 3.11 -12.69
CA ALA A 621 -16.15 3.50 -11.41
C ALA A 621 -16.64 4.92 -11.03
N LEU A 622 -16.84 5.84 -12.01
CA LEU A 622 -17.23 7.25 -11.77
C LEU A 622 -18.73 7.54 -11.63
N LEU A 623 -19.64 6.63 -11.97
CA LEU A 623 -21.07 6.65 -11.62
C LEU A 623 -21.28 6.51 -10.11
N PHE A 624 -20.20 6.20 -9.40
CA PHE A 624 -20.07 6.26 -7.96
C PHE A 624 -19.01 7.28 -7.48
N PHE A 625 -18.34 7.97 -8.43
CA PHE A 625 -17.51 9.16 -8.19
C PHE A 625 -18.22 10.47 -8.57
N SER A 626 -19.51 10.45 -8.95
CA SER A 626 -20.33 11.66 -9.18
C SER A 626 -20.81 12.33 -7.90
N HIS A 627 -20.05 12.22 -6.80
CA HIS A 627 -20.04 13.20 -5.70
C HIS A 627 -18.70 13.96 -5.63
N VAL A 628 -17.85 13.88 -6.68
CA VAL A 628 -16.76 14.85 -6.87
C VAL A 628 -17.25 16.01 -7.76
N ARG A 629 -18.25 16.73 -7.25
CA ARG A 629 -18.40 18.16 -7.57
C ARG A 629 -17.95 18.94 -6.34
N GLY A 630 -16.71 19.41 -6.41
CA GLY A 630 -16.17 20.40 -5.48
C GLY A 630 -15.76 19.87 -4.08
N PRO A 631 -15.02 20.68 -3.31
CA PRO A 631 -14.31 20.26 -2.08
C PRO A 631 -15.22 19.95 -0.87
N LYS A 632 -16.52 19.72 -1.07
CA LYS A 632 -17.52 19.74 0.02
C LYS A 632 -18.02 18.36 0.46
N GLU A 633 -17.82 17.29 -0.32
CA GLU A 633 -18.39 15.96 0.02
C GLU A 633 -17.36 14.82 0.14
N ALA A 634 -16.07 15.10 -0.09
CA ALA A 634 -15.00 14.12 0.13
C ALA A 634 -14.83 13.75 1.62
N SER A 635 -15.21 14.64 2.55
CA SER A 635 -15.21 14.37 3.99
C SER A 635 -16.39 13.50 4.46
N THR A 636 -17.39 13.33 3.60
CA THR A 636 -18.69 12.72 3.91
C THR A 636 -18.68 11.20 3.68
N LEU A 637 -18.07 10.73 2.59
CA LEU A 637 -18.16 9.32 2.18
C LEU A 637 -17.02 8.42 2.72
N PHE A 638 -15.91 8.98 3.21
CA PHE A 638 -14.83 8.19 3.82
C PHE A 638 -15.20 7.62 5.21
N CYS A 639 -16.25 8.13 5.86
CA CYS A 639 -16.59 7.77 7.24
C CYS A 639 -17.22 6.38 7.41
N THR A 640 -17.82 5.79 6.37
CA THR A 640 -18.60 4.56 6.48
C THR A 640 -17.81 3.27 6.23
N MET A 641 -16.54 3.36 5.83
CA MET A 641 -15.72 2.20 5.44
C MET A 641 -14.73 1.69 6.52
N SER A 642 -14.74 2.25 7.72
CA SER A 642 -14.05 1.64 8.87
C SER A 642 -14.92 1.80 10.10
N GLY A 643 -15.47 0.72 10.63
CA GLY A 643 -16.27 0.72 11.87
C GLY A 643 -15.52 1.17 13.14
N LYS A 644 -14.38 1.87 13.03
CA LYS A 644 -13.59 2.36 14.16
C LYS A 644 -13.74 3.87 14.29
N SER A 645 -14.34 4.30 15.39
CA SER A 645 -14.43 5.69 15.85
C SER A 645 -13.06 6.37 16.00
N GLN A 646 -12.95 7.62 15.52
CA GLN A 646 -11.82 8.50 15.83
C GLN A 646 -11.76 8.79 17.34
N VAL A 647 -10.57 8.81 17.92
CA VAL A 647 -10.34 9.21 19.31
C VAL A 647 -9.56 10.52 19.35
N ILE A 648 -10.15 11.52 19.98
CA ILE A 648 -9.63 12.89 20.05
C ILE A 648 -9.35 13.24 21.51
N LEU A 649 -8.13 13.64 21.82
CA LEU A 649 -7.75 14.17 23.13
C LEU A 649 -7.75 15.70 23.09
N VAL A 650 -8.62 16.31 23.88
CA VAL A 650 -8.73 17.77 24.02
C VAL A 650 -8.16 18.18 25.38
N VAL A 651 -6.96 18.76 25.36
CA VAL A 651 -6.28 19.31 26.54
C VAL A 651 -6.80 20.72 26.79
N GLY A 652 -7.26 21.00 28.01
CA GLY A 652 -8.13 22.14 28.31
C GLY A 652 -9.59 21.91 27.94
N GLY A 653 -10.02 20.66 27.73
CA GLY A 653 -11.35 20.31 27.21
C GLY A 653 -12.54 20.55 28.15
N THR A 654 -12.30 21.04 29.36
CA THR A 654 -13.30 21.19 30.44
C THR A 654 -13.77 22.62 30.66
N SER A 655 -13.20 23.62 29.98
CA SER A 655 -13.61 25.02 30.12
C SER A 655 -13.37 25.84 28.84
N GLY A 656 -14.04 27.01 28.74
CA GLY A 656 -13.85 27.98 27.66
C GLY A 656 -13.94 27.37 26.26
N ILE A 657 -12.99 27.75 25.39
CA ILE A 657 -12.91 27.24 24.01
C ILE A 657 -12.79 25.71 23.98
N GLY A 658 -12.03 25.10 24.89
CA GLY A 658 -11.83 23.65 24.90
C GLY A 658 -13.08 22.85 25.26
N TYR A 659 -13.92 23.40 26.15
CA TYR A 659 -15.26 22.85 26.39
C TYR A 659 -16.14 22.94 25.15
N SER A 660 -16.14 24.10 24.46
CA SER A 660 -16.88 24.27 23.21
C SER A 660 -16.38 23.32 22.11
N ILE A 661 -15.06 23.09 21.97
CA ILE A 661 -14.51 22.08 21.05
C ILE A 661 -15.07 20.69 21.38
N THR A 662 -15.03 20.31 22.66
CA THR A 662 -15.54 19.02 23.14
C THR A 662 -17.03 18.87 22.83
N GLN A 663 -17.83 19.90 23.12
CA GLN A 663 -19.27 19.92 22.87
C GLN A 663 -19.58 19.87 21.37
N SER A 664 -18.86 20.63 20.54
CA SER A 664 -19.04 20.65 19.08
C SER A 664 -18.69 19.31 18.44
N ILE A 665 -17.60 18.64 18.86
CA ILE A 665 -17.27 17.28 18.40
C ILE A 665 -18.41 16.32 18.76
N LEU A 666 -18.94 16.41 19.98
CA LEU A 666 -20.01 15.53 20.46
C LEU A 666 -21.38 15.85 19.87
N SER A 667 -21.60 17.07 19.36
CA SER A 667 -22.91 17.55 18.89
C SER A 667 -23.05 17.61 17.36
N SER A 668 -22.00 17.31 16.60
CA SER A 668 -22.05 17.30 15.13
C SER A 668 -23.16 16.35 14.62
N ARG A 669 -24.18 16.91 13.95
CA ARG A 669 -25.40 16.20 13.49
C ARG A 669 -25.36 15.71 12.04
N HIS A 670 -24.35 16.11 11.29
CA HIS A 670 -24.21 15.81 9.86
C HIS A 670 -22.98 14.91 9.71
N LEU A 671 -23.19 13.71 9.15
CA LEU A 671 -22.29 12.56 8.98
C LEU A 671 -22.16 11.55 10.14
N PRO A 672 -21.87 10.24 9.88
CA PRO A 672 -21.95 9.18 10.89
C PRO A 672 -20.72 9.23 11.80
N LEU A 673 -20.53 10.31 12.55
CA LEU A 673 -19.36 10.57 13.37
C LEU A 673 -19.53 9.94 14.75
N ASN A 674 -19.14 8.68 14.87
CA ASN A 674 -18.96 8.02 16.17
C ASN A 674 -17.67 8.49 16.90
N ALA A 675 -17.20 9.73 16.69
CA ALA A 675 -15.97 10.23 17.33
C ALA A 675 -16.09 10.20 18.86
N LYS A 676 -15.01 9.76 19.50
CA LYS A 676 -14.87 9.61 20.95
C LYS A 676 -13.88 10.64 21.45
N VAL A 677 -14.20 11.28 22.56
CA VAL A 677 -13.44 12.41 23.09
C VAL A 677 -12.96 12.11 24.49
N ILE A 678 -11.70 12.44 24.76
CA ILE A 678 -11.16 12.56 26.10
C ILE A 678 -10.97 14.05 26.35
N ALA A 679 -11.75 14.61 27.26
CA ALA A 679 -11.58 15.98 27.72
C ALA A 679 -10.68 15.97 28.96
N PHE A 680 -9.47 16.52 28.83
CA PHE A 680 -8.50 16.60 29.92
C PHE A 680 -8.36 18.05 30.39
N GLY A 681 -8.42 18.28 31.69
CA GLY A 681 -8.14 19.58 32.28
C GLY A 681 -8.70 19.72 33.69
N LEU A 682 -8.43 20.87 34.31
CA LEU A 682 -8.96 21.21 35.63
C LEU A 682 -10.50 21.29 35.58
N ILE A 683 -11.17 20.78 36.61
CA ILE A 683 -12.62 20.88 36.75
C ILE A 683 -12.93 21.93 37.81
N ASP A 684 -13.62 22.99 37.39
CA ASP A 684 -14.19 23.94 38.34
C ASP A 684 -15.50 23.40 38.88
N SER A 685 -15.54 23.09 40.18
CA SER A 685 -16.75 22.60 40.87
C SER A 685 -17.98 23.51 40.73
N THR A 686 -17.81 24.77 40.33
CA THR A 686 -18.89 25.74 40.09
C THR A 686 -19.51 25.63 38.69
N VAL A 687 -18.85 24.94 37.74
CA VAL A 687 -19.31 24.79 36.35
C VAL A 687 -19.90 23.39 36.16
N LYS A 688 -21.21 23.31 35.88
CA LYS A 688 -21.85 22.05 35.50
C LYS A 688 -21.56 21.73 34.04
N LEU A 689 -20.81 20.65 33.81
CA LEU A 689 -20.61 20.09 32.47
C LEU A 689 -21.86 19.28 32.06
N GLU A 690 -22.70 19.89 31.23
CA GLU A 690 -23.98 19.33 30.80
C GLU A 690 -23.85 18.57 29.47
N PHE A 691 -23.71 17.26 29.57
CA PHE A 691 -23.73 16.34 28.42
C PHE A 691 -24.95 15.42 28.47
N THR A 692 -25.58 15.19 27.32
CA THR A 692 -26.69 14.23 27.18
C THR A 692 -26.21 12.80 27.46
N LYS A 693 -27.14 11.87 27.75
CA LYS A 693 -26.81 10.46 27.99
C LYS A 693 -25.99 9.85 26.84
N GLN A 694 -26.38 10.15 25.60
CA GLN A 694 -25.70 9.68 24.39
C GLN A 694 -24.29 10.30 24.21
N GLN A 695 -24.10 11.55 24.61
CA GLN A 695 -22.77 12.19 24.55
C GLN A 695 -21.82 11.59 25.60
N ARG A 696 -22.32 11.22 26.78
CA ARG A 696 -21.53 10.59 27.85
C ARG A 696 -21.00 9.20 27.48
N GLU A 697 -21.62 8.51 26.53
CA GLU A 697 -21.11 7.22 26.03
C GLU A 697 -19.81 7.40 25.22
N ARG A 698 -19.66 8.55 24.55
CA ARG A 698 -18.51 8.88 23.69
C ARG A 698 -17.51 9.84 24.36
N LEU A 699 -17.78 10.29 25.57
CA LEU A 699 -16.94 11.22 26.30
C LEU A 699 -16.35 10.56 27.55
N ARG A 700 -15.04 10.78 27.78
CA ARG A 700 -14.42 10.60 29.09
C ARG A 700 -13.81 11.93 29.52
N ILE A 701 -14.04 12.29 30.78
CA ILE A 701 -13.44 13.48 31.38
C ILE A 701 -12.34 12.97 32.31
N VAL A 702 -11.14 13.52 32.15
CA VAL A 702 -9.99 13.27 33.02
C VAL A 702 -9.65 14.59 33.69
N GLU A 703 -9.87 14.65 35.00
CA GLU A 703 -9.43 15.79 35.79
C GLU A 703 -7.92 15.70 36.01
N GLY A 704 -7.22 16.81 35.79
CA GLY A 704 -5.80 16.91 36.12
C GLY A 704 -5.16 18.20 35.59
N ASP A 705 -3.95 18.46 36.07
CA ASP A 705 -3.15 19.61 35.70
C ASP A 705 -2.13 19.22 34.62
N VAL A 706 -2.12 19.93 33.50
CA VAL A 706 -1.19 19.65 32.39
C VAL A 706 0.28 19.85 32.78
N THR A 707 0.56 20.56 33.87
CA THR A 707 1.92 20.75 34.40
C THR A 707 2.42 19.55 35.21
N VAL A 708 1.53 18.62 35.59
CA VAL A 708 1.87 17.42 36.37
C VAL A 708 2.03 16.22 35.43
N ASP A 709 3.16 15.53 35.54
CA ASP A 709 3.55 14.43 34.65
C ASP A 709 2.56 13.27 34.72
N GLU A 710 2.19 12.86 35.93
CA GLU A 710 1.27 11.75 36.19
C GLU A 710 -0.12 12.00 35.60
N ASP A 711 -0.58 13.25 35.62
CA ASP A 711 -1.89 13.65 35.09
C ASP A 711 -1.89 13.61 33.55
N ARG A 712 -0.80 14.06 32.91
CA ARG A 712 -0.63 13.94 31.45
C ARG A 712 -0.60 12.47 31.02
N GLU A 713 0.17 11.65 31.72
CA GLU A 713 0.24 10.22 31.45
C GLU A 713 -1.11 9.54 31.66
N LEU A 714 -1.86 9.92 32.71
CA LEU A 714 -3.20 9.41 32.96
C LEU A 714 -4.14 9.77 31.82
N ALA A 715 -4.11 11.01 31.31
CA ALA A 715 -4.94 11.45 30.21
C ALA A 715 -4.65 10.65 28.92
N VAL A 716 -3.37 10.49 28.57
CA VAL A 716 -2.96 9.71 27.39
C VAL A 716 -3.29 8.22 27.56
N ARG A 717 -3.00 7.64 28.72
CA ARG A 717 -3.33 6.24 29.05
C ARG A 717 -4.84 5.98 29.00
N THR A 718 -5.67 6.94 29.41
CA THR A 718 -7.13 6.84 29.36
C THR A 718 -7.64 6.71 27.92
N CYS A 719 -7.00 7.37 26.93
CA CYS A 719 -7.34 7.20 25.52
C CYS A 719 -7.26 5.71 25.10
N PHE A 720 -6.22 5.00 25.55
CA PHE A 720 -6.02 3.58 25.21
C PHE A 720 -6.87 2.65 26.08
N ASN A 721 -6.92 2.88 27.38
CA ASN A 721 -7.68 2.01 28.30
C ASN A 721 -9.18 2.00 27.96
N VAL A 722 -9.72 3.14 27.53
CA VAL A 722 -11.16 3.25 27.25
C VAL A 722 -11.46 3.06 25.77
N PHE A 723 -10.64 3.61 24.87
CA PHE A 723 -10.96 3.64 23.44
C PHE A 723 -9.91 3.02 22.52
N GLY A 724 -8.80 2.51 23.07
CA GLY A 724 -7.81 1.68 22.37
C GLY A 724 -6.87 2.42 21.40
N ARG A 725 -7.00 3.74 21.24
CA ARG A 725 -6.23 4.53 20.25
C ARG A 725 -6.23 6.03 20.56
N LEU A 726 -5.43 6.79 19.81
CA LEU A 726 -5.45 8.26 19.78
C LEU A 726 -5.12 8.76 18.37
N ASP A 727 -5.95 9.65 17.83
CA ASP A 727 -5.84 10.12 16.43
C ASP A 727 -5.54 11.60 16.26
N THR A 728 -6.09 12.41 17.16
CA THR A 728 -5.92 13.86 17.15
C THR A 728 -5.62 14.34 18.56
N LEU A 729 -4.55 15.10 18.71
CA LEU A 729 -4.29 15.93 19.89
C LEU A 729 -4.75 17.36 19.59
N VAL A 730 -5.64 17.89 20.42
CA VAL A 730 -5.99 19.31 20.45
C VAL A 730 -5.49 19.92 21.75
N TYR A 731 -4.56 20.86 21.66
CA TYR A 731 -4.03 21.59 22.80
C TYR A 731 -4.67 22.98 22.92
N CYS A 732 -5.60 23.10 23.86
CA CYS A 732 -6.36 24.33 24.14
C CYS A 732 -6.06 24.90 25.53
N ALA A 733 -5.35 24.18 26.40
CA ALA A 733 -5.00 24.68 27.72
C ALA A 733 -4.12 25.93 27.63
N GLY A 734 -4.45 26.95 28.41
CA GLY A 734 -3.60 28.13 28.52
C GLY A 734 -4.09 29.12 29.56
N ILE A 735 -3.14 29.89 30.11
CA ILE A 735 -3.38 30.96 31.06
C ILE A 735 -2.76 32.28 30.56
N ILE A 736 -3.45 33.39 30.84
CA ILE A 736 -2.95 34.76 30.58
C ILE A 736 -2.22 35.35 31.77
N THR A 737 -2.47 34.79 32.97
CA THR A 737 -1.87 35.28 34.20
C THR A 737 -0.44 34.75 34.35
N PRO A 738 0.46 35.53 34.97
CA PRO A 738 0.21 36.83 35.59
C PRO A 738 0.12 37.99 34.59
N ILE A 739 -0.80 38.94 34.84
CA ILE A 739 -0.81 40.25 34.19
C ILE A 739 -0.17 41.25 35.16
N GLN A 740 1.07 41.66 34.89
CA GLN A 740 1.85 42.55 35.78
C GLN A 740 2.98 43.25 35.02
N THR A 741 3.37 44.46 35.44
CA THR A 741 4.55 45.15 34.89
C THR A 741 5.81 44.34 35.13
N PHE A 742 6.79 44.44 34.22
CA PHE A 742 7.99 43.62 34.29
C PHE A 742 8.75 43.75 35.61
N GLU A 743 8.84 44.96 36.16
CA GLU A 743 9.48 45.24 37.45
C GLU A 743 8.86 44.45 38.62
N LYS A 744 7.55 44.18 38.56
CA LYS A 744 6.80 43.52 39.64
C LYS A 744 6.50 42.04 39.35
N LEU A 745 6.97 41.51 38.22
CA LEU A 745 6.76 40.10 37.85
C LEU A 745 7.66 39.18 38.66
N ASN A 746 7.06 38.16 39.27
CA ASN A 746 7.80 37.04 39.84
C ASN A 746 8.15 36.03 38.72
N ILE A 747 9.43 35.67 38.61
CA ILE A 747 9.93 34.69 37.64
C ILE A 747 9.23 33.34 37.76
N ASP A 748 8.88 32.87 38.96
CA ASP A 748 8.19 31.59 39.14
C ASP A 748 6.76 31.64 38.57
N SER A 749 6.12 32.81 38.63
CA SER A 749 4.83 33.01 37.96
C SER A 749 4.97 33.03 36.43
N ILE A 750 6.09 33.53 35.89
CA ILE A 750 6.40 33.45 34.45
C ILE A 750 6.64 32.01 34.04
N LYS A 751 7.44 31.26 34.81
CA LYS A 751 7.68 29.83 34.59
C LYS A 751 6.37 29.07 34.56
N LYS A 752 5.46 29.32 35.51
CA LYS A 752 4.14 28.71 35.52
C LYS A 752 3.33 28.97 34.22
N SER A 753 3.40 30.17 33.66
CA SER A 753 2.78 30.45 32.35
C SER A 753 3.42 29.64 31.22
N PHE A 754 4.75 29.46 31.24
CA PHE A 754 5.46 28.60 30.28
C PHE A 754 5.16 27.10 30.51
N ASP A 755 5.09 26.66 31.76
CA ASP A 755 4.78 25.28 32.13
C ASP A 755 3.42 24.88 31.59
N VAL A 756 2.41 25.75 31.73
CA VAL A 756 1.07 25.50 31.17
C VAL A 756 1.03 25.70 29.67
N ASN A 757 1.48 26.85 29.15
CA ASN A 757 1.22 27.19 27.75
C ASN A 757 2.16 26.45 26.80
N VAL A 758 3.44 26.29 27.14
CA VAL A 758 4.50 25.82 26.23
C VAL A 758 4.93 24.39 26.58
N PHE A 759 5.45 24.16 27.79
CA PHE A 759 6.00 22.86 28.16
C PHE A 759 4.90 21.81 28.29
N GLY A 760 3.71 22.18 28.75
CA GLY A 760 2.54 21.30 28.71
C GLY A 760 2.19 20.86 27.29
N ALA A 761 2.24 21.78 26.31
CA ALA A 761 1.98 21.47 24.91
C ALA A 761 3.05 20.54 24.33
N MET A 762 4.32 20.85 24.54
CA MET A 762 5.46 20.04 24.09
C MET A 762 5.42 18.64 24.71
N SER A 763 5.17 18.54 26.01
CA SER A 763 5.12 17.26 26.74
C SER A 763 3.93 16.41 26.28
N MET A 764 2.76 17.01 26.08
CA MET A 764 1.60 16.30 25.53
C MET A 764 1.86 15.81 24.11
N VAL A 765 2.52 16.61 23.27
CA VAL A 765 2.95 16.16 21.94
C VAL A 765 3.91 14.98 22.07
N GLN A 766 4.95 15.06 22.90
CA GLN A 766 5.91 13.97 23.09
C GLN A 766 5.24 12.66 23.53
N LEU A 767 4.35 12.72 24.52
CA LEU A 767 3.62 11.55 25.02
C LEU A 767 2.69 10.94 23.97
N THR A 768 2.10 11.77 23.11
CA THR A 768 1.14 11.31 22.10
C THR A 768 1.79 10.96 20.77
N LEU A 769 3.03 11.37 20.53
CA LEU A 769 3.72 11.28 19.24
C LEU A 769 3.81 9.85 18.67
N PRO A 770 4.19 8.81 19.44
CA PRO A 770 4.21 7.44 18.91
C PRO A 770 2.83 6.98 18.43
N HIS A 771 1.79 7.43 19.12
CA HIS A 771 0.41 7.05 18.86
C HIS A 771 -0.18 7.80 17.66
N LEU A 772 0.09 9.11 17.55
CA LEU A 772 -0.25 9.90 16.37
C LEU A 772 0.51 9.37 15.13
N ARG A 773 1.76 8.92 15.33
CA ARG A 773 2.56 8.00 14.50
C ARG A 773 1.71 6.92 13.82
N ALA A 774 1.06 6.14 14.66
CA ALA A 774 0.31 4.94 14.31
C ALA A 774 -1.13 5.22 13.84
N SER A 775 -1.74 6.34 14.25
CA SER A 775 -3.11 6.70 13.87
C SER A 775 -3.32 6.78 12.35
N ARG A 776 -2.31 7.32 11.64
CA ARG A 776 -2.30 7.51 10.19
C ARG A 776 -2.66 6.25 9.40
N THR A 777 -2.31 5.06 9.88
CA THR A 777 -2.56 3.80 9.17
C THR A 777 -3.97 3.25 9.39
N SER A 778 -4.79 3.87 10.25
CA SER A 778 -5.95 3.20 10.84
C SER A 778 -7.25 4.02 10.94
N HIS A 779 -7.35 5.23 10.36
CA HIS A 779 -8.62 5.99 10.35
C HIS A 779 -8.89 6.76 9.03
N PRO A 780 -10.08 6.62 8.43
CA PRO A 780 -10.39 7.17 7.09
C PRO A 780 -10.74 8.66 7.05
N LEU A 781 -11.18 9.26 8.16
CA LEU A 781 -11.48 10.70 8.24
C LEU A 781 -10.27 11.59 8.53
N ASN A 782 -9.12 11.00 8.86
CA ASN A 782 -7.90 11.74 9.14
C ASN A 782 -6.98 11.63 7.93
N VAL A 783 -7.24 12.46 6.91
CA VAL A 783 -6.63 12.34 5.57
C VAL A 783 -5.10 12.28 5.69
N GLY A 784 -4.56 11.06 5.58
CA GLY A 784 -3.15 10.75 5.39
C GLY A 784 -2.18 11.00 6.55
N ARG A 785 -2.57 11.51 7.73
CA ARG A 785 -1.64 11.84 8.87
C ARG A 785 -2.32 11.83 10.24
N GLY A 786 -1.58 11.56 11.33
CA GLY A 786 -2.03 11.91 12.69
C GLY A 786 -2.02 13.44 12.89
N LYS A 787 -2.89 13.97 13.76
CA LYS A 787 -3.11 15.42 13.89
C LYS A 787 -2.69 16.01 15.23
N VAL A 788 -2.06 17.18 15.16
CA VAL A 788 -1.76 18.05 16.31
C VAL A 788 -2.30 19.45 16.00
N ILE A 789 -3.27 19.91 16.79
CA ILE A 789 -3.83 21.25 16.68
C ILE A 789 -3.51 22.00 17.97
N ILE A 790 -2.85 23.15 17.88
CA ILE A 790 -2.45 23.95 19.03
C ILE A 790 -3.08 25.34 18.94
N LEU A 791 -3.82 25.74 19.97
CA LEU A 791 -4.37 27.09 20.05
C LEU A 791 -3.29 28.07 20.55
N THR A 792 -2.93 29.01 19.69
CA THR A 792 -1.99 30.10 20.01
C THR A 792 -2.75 31.42 20.16
N SER A 793 -2.19 32.56 19.75
CA SER A 793 -2.83 33.89 19.75
C SER A 793 -2.03 34.84 18.88
N THR A 794 -2.68 35.84 18.31
CA THR A 794 -2.03 36.95 17.58
C THR A 794 -1.09 37.80 18.46
N CYS A 795 -1.15 37.59 19.78
CA CYS A 795 -0.16 38.07 20.75
C CYS A 795 1.24 37.47 20.55
N ASP A 796 1.41 36.52 19.62
CA ASP A 796 2.69 35.95 19.24
C ASP A 796 3.60 36.93 18.47
N SER A 797 3.02 37.92 17.80
CA SER A 797 3.76 38.77 16.86
C SER A 797 3.21 40.19 16.72
N THR A 798 1.89 40.39 16.81
CA THR A 798 1.24 41.66 16.41
C THR A 798 0.57 42.42 17.55
N VAL A 799 0.24 41.76 18.65
CA VAL A 799 -0.48 42.36 19.79
C VAL A 799 0.43 42.51 21.00
N THR A 800 0.52 43.73 21.53
CA THR A 800 1.28 44.06 22.75
C THR A 800 0.41 44.91 23.67
N TYR A 801 0.16 44.42 24.87
CA TYR A 801 -0.52 45.16 25.95
C TYR A 801 0.38 45.24 27.19
N HIS A 802 0.19 46.28 28.01
CA HIS A 802 0.94 46.41 29.24
C HIS A 802 0.69 45.20 30.16
N GLY A 803 1.76 44.62 30.68
CA GLY A 803 1.70 43.47 31.57
C GLY A 803 1.38 42.11 30.94
N TRP A 804 1.20 42.01 29.62
CA TRP A 804 0.94 40.74 28.91
C TRP A 804 2.21 40.01 28.45
N MET A 805 3.40 40.52 28.80
CA MET A 805 4.67 39.97 28.30
C MET A 805 4.80 38.44 28.48
N PRO A 806 4.49 37.84 29.65
CA PRO A 806 4.56 36.39 29.81
C PRO A 806 3.63 35.65 28.82
N TYR A 807 2.42 36.15 28.63
CA TYR A 807 1.48 35.55 27.69
C TYR A 807 1.96 35.68 26.23
N CYS A 808 2.32 36.88 25.79
CA CYS A 808 2.82 37.12 24.43
C CYS A 808 4.02 36.23 24.08
N THR A 809 4.98 36.13 25.00
CA THR A 809 6.19 35.30 24.79
C THR A 809 5.88 33.80 24.74
N THR A 810 4.96 33.30 25.56
CA THR A 810 4.53 31.89 25.46
C THR A 810 3.83 31.58 24.14
N LYS A 811 3.02 32.52 23.61
CA LYS A 811 2.33 32.35 22.33
C LYS A 811 3.30 32.42 21.14
N ALA A 812 4.30 33.28 21.18
CA ALA A 812 5.41 33.29 20.23
C ALA A 812 6.16 31.95 20.21
N ALA A 813 6.47 31.40 21.40
CA ALA A 813 7.12 30.10 21.51
C ALA A 813 6.26 28.96 20.92
N LEU A 814 4.94 28.97 21.18
CA LEU A 814 4.01 27.99 20.60
C LEU A 814 3.90 28.07 19.09
N THR A 815 3.75 29.27 18.52
CA THR A 815 3.69 29.45 17.06
C THR A 815 4.98 28.93 16.40
N ARG A 816 6.15 29.20 17.00
CA ARG A 816 7.41 28.67 16.51
C ARG A 816 7.48 27.14 16.64
N PHE A 817 7.06 26.61 17.79
CA PHE A 817 7.03 25.17 18.04
C PHE A 817 6.17 24.43 17.00
N VAL A 818 4.99 24.95 16.65
CA VAL A 818 4.14 24.41 15.57
C VAL A 818 4.93 24.28 14.26
N SER A 819 5.63 25.34 13.84
CA SER A 819 6.41 25.33 12.60
C SER A 819 7.60 24.35 12.62
N CYS A 820 8.29 24.24 13.77
CA CYS A 820 9.42 23.33 13.94
C CYS A 820 8.97 21.87 14.01
N LEU A 821 7.92 21.58 14.78
CA LEU A 821 7.35 20.24 14.90
C LEU A 821 6.85 19.73 13.54
N ALA A 822 6.19 20.58 12.75
CA ALA A 822 5.77 20.22 11.39
C ALA A 822 6.95 19.85 10.46
N HIS A 823 8.11 20.49 10.67
CA HIS A 823 9.32 20.21 9.91
C HIS A 823 9.98 18.90 10.34
N GLU A 824 10.03 18.63 11.64
CA GLU A 824 10.58 17.39 12.20
C GLU A 824 9.66 16.17 11.98
N GLU A 825 8.35 16.39 11.95
CA GLU A 825 7.33 15.35 11.80
C GLU A 825 6.53 15.54 10.49
N PRO A 826 7.14 15.36 9.30
CA PRO A 826 6.47 15.58 8.02
C PRO A 826 5.34 14.57 7.75
N LEU A 827 5.21 13.53 8.57
CA LEU A 827 4.15 12.53 8.51
C LEU A 827 2.96 12.85 9.41
N LEU A 828 3.05 13.91 10.22
CA LEU A 828 1.94 14.47 10.99
C LEU A 828 1.41 15.73 10.31
N SER A 829 0.15 16.05 10.61
CA SER A 829 -0.46 17.33 10.28
C SER A 829 -0.45 18.16 11.55
N VAL A 830 0.33 19.23 11.55
CA VAL A 830 0.54 20.10 12.71
C VAL A 830 0.03 21.50 12.36
N GLN A 831 -0.97 21.99 13.08
CA GLN A 831 -1.58 23.29 12.81
C GLN A 831 -1.64 24.14 14.08
N GLY A 832 -1.31 25.41 13.92
CA GLY A 832 -1.64 26.45 14.89
C GLY A 832 -3.00 27.08 14.56
N VAL A 833 -3.75 27.50 15.57
CA VAL A 833 -4.99 28.25 15.38
C VAL A 833 -4.95 29.55 16.18
N TYR A 834 -5.27 30.66 15.53
CA TYR A 834 -5.52 31.96 16.15
C TYR A 834 -7.00 32.07 16.53
N PRO A 835 -7.37 31.94 17.82
CA PRO A 835 -8.68 32.35 18.26
C PRO A 835 -8.82 33.87 18.13
N LYS A 836 -10.06 34.33 17.90
CA LYS A 836 -10.39 35.74 18.10
C LYS A 836 -10.48 36.03 19.60
N LEU A 837 -10.78 37.28 19.93
CA LEU A 837 -11.05 37.65 21.30
C LEU A 837 -12.34 36.95 21.76
N THR A 838 -12.22 35.95 22.63
CA THR A 838 -13.33 35.05 22.98
C THR A 838 -13.77 35.20 24.43
N ARG A 839 -15.07 35.39 24.65
CA ARG A 839 -15.70 35.52 25.98
C ARG A 839 -15.44 34.26 26.82
N THR A 840 -14.43 34.33 27.67
CA THR A 840 -13.97 33.26 28.56
C THR A 840 -13.56 33.90 29.88
N LYS A 841 -13.44 33.10 30.96
CA LYS A 841 -12.95 33.56 32.28
C LYS A 841 -11.61 34.33 32.21
N MET A 842 -10.83 34.10 31.16
CA MET A 842 -9.57 34.81 30.89
C MET A 842 -9.79 36.31 30.63
N ILE A 843 -10.92 36.68 30.04
CA ILE A 843 -11.26 38.06 29.62
C ILE A 843 -12.17 38.77 30.62
N ASP A 844 -12.99 38.04 31.39
CA ASP A 844 -13.94 38.63 32.34
C ASP A 844 -13.26 39.64 33.28
N GLY A 845 -12.11 39.27 33.86
CA GLY A 845 -11.34 40.18 34.72
C GLY A 845 -10.76 41.40 34.00
N LEU A 846 -10.52 41.34 32.68
CA LEU A 846 -10.09 42.50 31.88
C LEU A 846 -11.26 43.46 31.67
N VAL A 847 -12.46 42.94 31.35
CA VAL A 847 -13.69 43.72 31.14
C VAL A 847 -14.15 44.37 32.44
N GLU A 848 -14.05 43.67 33.57
CA GLU A 848 -14.35 44.19 34.91
C GLU A 848 -13.34 45.26 35.39
N GLY A 849 -12.27 45.51 34.64
CA GLY A 849 -11.26 46.50 34.98
C GLY A 849 -10.33 46.10 36.14
N LYS A 850 -10.24 44.80 36.45
CA LYS A 850 -9.44 44.24 37.57
C LYS A 850 -7.95 44.63 37.52
N TYR A 851 -7.44 44.97 36.34
CA TYR A 851 -6.01 45.24 36.11
C TYR A 851 -5.68 46.74 35.95
N ARG A 852 -6.58 47.66 36.34
CA ARG A 852 -6.29 49.10 36.39
C ARG A 852 -5.09 49.38 37.29
N GLY A 853 -4.15 50.19 36.82
CA GLY A 853 -2.87 50.45 37.48
C GLY A 853 -1.73 49.48 37.10
N VAL A 854 -2.01 48.44 36.31
CA VAL A 854 -1.01 47.57 35.67
C VAL A 854 -1.06 47.74 34.15
N MET A 855 -2.25 47.59 33.56
CA MET A 855 -2.49 47.89 32.16
C MET A 855 -2.75 49.39 31.96
N ALA A 856 -2.48 49.92 30.77
CA ALA A 856 -2.82 51.31 30.49
C ALA A 856 -4.35 51.48 30.44
N ASP A 857 -4.88 52.59 30.99
CA ASP A 857 -6.33 52.78 31.12
C ASP A 857 -7.08 52.68 29.78
N HIS A 858 -6.47 53.17 28.70
CA HIS A 858 -7.04 53.08 27.36
C HIS A 858 -7.04 51.65 26.78
N GLU A 859 -6.18 50.76 27.28
CA GLU A 859 -6.18 49.33 26.90
C GLU A 859 -7.31 48.59 27.62
N ILE A 860 -7.51 48.85 28.92
CA ILE A 860 -8.61 48.27 29.71
C ILE A 860 -9.96 48.76 29.17
N GLU A 861 -10.08 50.07 28.94
CA GLU A 861 -11.32 50.65 28.40
C GLU A 861 -11.67 50.06 27.04
N ARG A 862 -10.65 49.70 26.23
CA ARG A 862 -10.85 49.01 24.95
C ARG A 862 -11.53 47.65 25.12
N PHE A 863 -11.16 46.85 26.13
CA PHE A 863 -11.84 45.58 26.40
C PHE A 863 -13.29 45.77 26.86
N ARG A 864 -13.56 46.82 27.65
CA ARG A 864 -14.93 47.18 28.06
C ARG A 864 -15.79 47.57 26.85
N ILE A 865 -15.27 48.45 26.01
CA ILE A 865 -15.93 48.87 24.75
C ILE A 865 -16.15 47.66 23.83
N TRP A 866 -15.14 46.79 23.69
CA TRP A 866 -15.24 45.61 22.84
C TRP A 866 -16.30 44.61 23.31
N ASP A 867 -16.49 44.43 24.62
CA ASP A 867 -17.57 43.60 25.14
C ASP A 867 -18.94 44.26 24.94
N GLU A 868 -19.06 45.59 25.11
CA GLU A 868 -20.27 46.37 24.82
C GLU A 868 -20.66 46.33 23.33
N MET A 869 -19.67 46.22 22.42
CA MET A 869 -19.88 46.09 20.97
C MET A 869 -20.43 44.70 20.56
N GLY A 870 -20.56 43.77 21.49
CA GLY A 870 -21.22 42.49 21.29
C GLY A 870 -20.38 41.44 20.54
N ASP A 871 -21.06 40.37 20.11
CA ASP A 871 -20.47 39.11 19.64
C ASP A 871 -19.66 39.22 18.33
N GLU A 872 -19.66 40.37 17.67
CA GLU A 872 -18.81 40.62 16.50
C GLU A 872 -17.35 40.93 16.87
N ILE A 873 -17.11 41.44 18.08
CA ILE A 873 -15.78 41.83 18.56
C ILE A 873 -15.29 40.88 19.65
N VAL A 874 -16.13 40.58 20.66
CA VAL A 874 -15.85 39.57 21.69
C VAL A 874 -16.77 38.39 21.46
N GLU A 875 -16.26 37.36 20.81
CA GLU A 875 -17.10 36.27 20.32
C GLU A 875 -17.38 35.21 21.40
N PRO A 876 -18.50 34.48 21.26
CA PRO A 876 -18.76 33.32 22.09
C PRO A 876 -17.81 32.15 21.75
N PRO A 877 -17.36 31.35 22.73
CA PRO A 877 -16.38 30.27 22.53
C PRO A 877 -16.79 29.17 21.55
N GLU A 878 -18.09 29.05 21.30
CA GLU A 878 -18.70 28.14 20.33
C GLU A 878 -18.18 28.36 18.91
N ARG A 879 -17.90 29.61 18.49
CA ARG A 879 -17.44 29.88 17.12
C ARG A 879 -16.06 29.28 16.84
N CYS A 880 -15.10 29.58 17.71
CA CYS A 880 -13.76 28.99 17.61
C CYS A 880 -13.82 27.49 17.88
N GLY A 881 -14.63 27.05 18.84
CA GLY A 881 -14.79 25.65 19.20
C GLY A 881 -15.32 24.79 18.05
N GLU A 882 -16.31 25.27 17.31
CA GLU A 882 -16.86 24.59 16.14
C GLU A 882 -15.84 24.49 15.00
N ALA A 883 -15.09 25.57 14.74
CA ALA A 883 -14.07 25.58 13.71
C ALA A 883 -12.93 24.59 14.00
N VAL A 884 -12.42 24.59 15.24
CA VAL A 884 -11.37 23.64 15.65
C VAL A 884 -11.90 22.21 15.69
N ALA A 885 -13.17 21.99 16.09
CA ALA A 885 -13.80 20.68 16.01
C ALA A 885 -13.84 20.14 14.57
N LYS A 886 -14.19 20.96 13.58
CA LYS A 886 -14.16 20.59 12.15
C LYS A 886 -12.75 20.18 11.70
N MET A 887 -11.72 20.91 12.13
CA MET A 887 -10.31 20.55 11.85
C MET A 887 -9.93 19.22 12.50
N ALA A 888 -10.30 19.03 13.78
CA ALA A 888 -10.00 17.84 14.56
C ALA A 888 -10.66 16.58 13.97
N LEU A 889 -11.89 16.71 13.47
CA LEU A 889 -12.65 15.65 12.80
C LEU A 889 -12.21 15.37 11.36
N GLY A 890 -11.33 16.21 10.80
CA GLY A 890 -10.92 16.11 9.40
C GLY A 890 -11.98 16.48 8.38
N LEU A 891 -13.00 17.23 8.80
CA LEU A 891 -13.95 17.89 7.91
C LEU A 891 -13.34 19.08 7.18
N PHE A 892 -12.16 19.54 7.62
CA PHE A 892 -11.34 20.56 6.99
C PHE A 892 -9.87 20.15 7.12
N GLU A 893 -9.12 20.13 6.01
CA GLU A 893 -7.71 19.71 6.00
C GLU A 893 -6.78 20.70 6.74
N GLY A 894 -7.22 21.96 6.91
CA GLY A 894 -6.35 23.04 7.37
C GLY A 894 -5.50 23.62 6.24
N GLY A 895 -4.76 24.68 6.55
CA GLY A 895 -3.67 25.19 5.71
C GLY A 895 -2.46 24.25 5.73
N LYS A 896 -1.32 24.71 5.21
CA LYS A 896 -0.10 23.89 5.15
C LYS A 896 0.35 23.51 6.56
N SER A 897 0.79 22.26 6.75
CA SER A 897 1.35 21.83 8.05
C SER A 897 2.49 22.75 8.48
N GLY A 898 2.45 23.21 9.73
CA GLY A 898 3.34 24.21 10.31
C GLY A 898 2.81 25.64 10.25
N GLU A 899 1.70 25.89 9.54
CA GLU A 899 1.04 27.20 9.53
C GLU A 899 0.14 27.40 10.74
N THR A 900 -0.03 28.68 11.11
CA THR A 900 -1.01 29.12 12.10
C THR A 900 -2.10 29.93 11.41
N LEU A 901 -3.36 29.55 11.61
CA LEU A 901 -4.47 30.03 10.80
C LEU A 901 -5.45 30.86 11.63
N TYR A 902 -5.94 31.95 11.03
CA TYR A 902 -7.14 32.64 11.52
C TYR A 902 -8.35 31.78 11.21
N TYR A 903 -8.99 31.24 12.25
CA TYR A 903 -10.05 30.27 12.04
C TYR A 903 -11.22 30.88 11.23
N ASP A 904 -11.55 32.16 11.43
CA ASP A 904 -12.67 32.85 10.77
C ASP A 904 -12.43 33.18 9.30
N LYS A 905 -11.16 33.25 8.88
CA LYS A 905 -10.78 33.51 7.48
C LYS A 905 -10.55 32.23 6.69
N HIS A 906 -10.13 31.16 7.37
CA HIS A 906 -9.63 29.95 6.72
C HIS A 906 -10.57 28.76 6.93
N VAL A 907 -11.29 28.68 8.05
CA VAL A 907 -12.28 27.62 8.30
C VAL A 907 -13.66 28.15 7.89
N PRO A 908 -14.35 27.53 6.91
CA PRO A 908 -15.65 28.00 6.45
C PRO A 908 -16.68 28.06 7.60
N GLN A 909 -17.35 29.22 7.76
CA GLN A 909 -18.44 29.38 8.75
C GLN A 909 -19.57 28.36 8.51
N LYS A 910 -19.88 28.10 7.24
CA LYS A 910 -20.75 26.99 6.81
C LYS A 910 -19.94 26.07 5.91
N ILE A 911 -19.96 24.78 6.25
CA ILE A 911 -19.67 23.74 5.25
C ILE A 911 -21.04 23.46 4.63
N GLU A 912 -21.18 23.61 3.31
CA GLU A 912 -22.46 23.33 2.63
C GLU A 912 -22.83 21.86 2.89
N GLY A 913 -23.97 21.62 3.55
CA GLY A 913 -24.37 20.29 4.03
C GLY A 913 -24.36 20.10 5.56
N THR A 914 -23.93 21.10 6.35
CA THR A 914 -24.24 21.24 7.79
C THR A 914 -25.43 22.14 8.03
#